data_AF-A0A9D4ZL92-F1
#
_entry.id   AF-A0A9D4ZL92-F1
#
_cell.length_a   1.000
_cell.length_b   1.000
_cell.length_c   1.000
_cell.angle_alpha   90.00
_cell.angle_beta   90.00
_cell.angle_gamma   90.00
#
_symmetry.space_group_name_H-M   'P 1'
#
loop_
_entity.id
_entity.type
_entity.pdbx_description
1 polymer ?
#
loop_
_entity_poly.entity_id
_entity_poly.type
_entity_poly.pdbx_seq_one_letter_code
_entity_poly.pdbx_strand_id
1 'polypeptide(L)'
;MRLWTINRTLMEHLAGKQIPEHLQKGKQIDEWWKQAGKGERVLDFSNLDEKSMGMFWVMSLTMSQPVCEAMMSWMKTNGIVEILLSGSLSQSSDRLLAVQETRPLSMTLLSGLSLHVSTRFLGQIEDQIFGSQVLPSIAMMETYARLLLIAPLTLFRSHVTGMMNKYQQSIGKSGIAISILELLNYRLLPLYRYHGKVKQLLYDIAKIIITMKTKRGEHRLFRLAENLCLNLILSLSEVMLVKRELKGATTEFSETLNRAMIINLAITIKTRGIAEFEQQVLLAPAIDQILANSFHSWSENTLRYFPPLLREILAARPDKKSQTIQGWQQAESTMLHHCRQLLSPTADSSLFHNFFNHVFSQHRQYLCAAAWILLEKQADTVNTGQLSRVLKELSAEEVTANIYVMVDVLLFNAQLYVNHGHSAQDVLYRIKTTLAGLVWSQELFPFDILLLALADRDDDIFALRIVVWLLFECPDFEQRVQNCCRARGSWEHWLNHGPFQRADPQAVLGNHLVGKDRFPVFFDDMCVRALPVFTLLLFRFIENDALEIAERLLEKYSILFTYHPTRFTFVRDTLAYFYGHLPSKFVIRLLSNLDLTKIPFSDAFLQDLPSSSSGNFTDYLSSLLINLVNLVVPPLTSKFSFGGGIKSQPIVAPLVSSSLPENPKAFYQHQDPGTYPQLVLETAVIELLSLSHPCNQIVSSLVQITVRTQPSGQAQPQNGLSQPHLPTTSTSNSGHPQSITSSNPKSPLMPSSPPATGADSYTSGIASLASSTNASFSQNMAASSPLMIQACGLLLAQLPIPFHLALYSEAARLFKDCWWMTDSSKLNWEMDAAYGYSIWDPTWAVENDTSTIVGNLLALLHVFSSHLPFDWLEGMHTVINSQRPIVSVAQLRLAFRIIGPLLPRLVISKPLLTKTLALLFTILADVFGQKPQQGSSINIDEISDLVDFLHHAVMLDGQAGGKPRPEILTLCSKAVDRLHPDLQPLFRHLSTDASKSVYAATHPKLAQKPPSSLMGIV
;
A
#
# COMPACT_ATOMS: atom_id res chain seq x y z
N MET A 1 -31.93 4.11 -28.54
CA MET A 1 -32.13 4.44 -27.11
C MET A 1 -31.26 5.63 -26.68
N ARG A 2 -29.91 5.60 -26.80
CA ARG A 2 -29.04 6.82 -26.61
C ARG A 2 -29.43 8.02 -27.48
N LEU A 3 -30.02 7.77 -28.65
CA LEU A 3 -30.57 8.78 -29.56
C LEU A 3 -31.77 9.57 -29.00
N TRP A 4 -32.54 9.01 -28.05
CA TRP A 4 -33.77 9.65 -27.53
C TRP A 4 -33.49 10.85 -26.62
N THR A 5 -32.32 10.86 -25.98
CA THR A 5 -31.78 11.97 -25.16
C THR A 5 -31.27 13.16 -25.96
N ILE A 6 -31.10 12.97 -27.27
CA ILE A 6 -30.55 14.01 -28.12
C ILE A 6 -31.73 14.82 -28.64
N ASN A 7 -31.66 16.14 -28.42
CA ASN A 7 -32.64 17.15 -28.79
C ASN A 7 -33.45 16.80 -30.06
N ARG A 8 -34.76 17.05 -30.05
CA ARG A 8 -35.69 16.76 -31.17
C ARG A 8 -35.16 17.27 -32.52
N THR A 9 -34.45 18.39 -32.51
CA THR A 9 -33.77 19.01 -33.66
C THR A 9 -32.58 18.21 -34.22
N LEU A 10 -31.86 17.43 -33.42
CA LEU A 10 -30.78 16.54 -33.89
C LEU A 10 -31.32 15.18 -34.38
N MET A 11 -32.42 14.69 -33.78
CA MET A 11 -33.16 13.52 -34.29
C MET A 11 -33.75 13.77 -35.69
N GLU A 12 -34.11 15.02 -35.99
CA GLU A 12 -34.52 15.46 -37.33
C GLU A 12 -33.33 15.53 -38.32
N HIS A 13 -32.08 15.70 -37.84
CA HIS A 13 -30.86 15.77 -38.66
C HIS A 13 -30.12 14.42 -38.84
N LEU A 14 -30.28 13.47 -37.91
CA LEU A 14 -29.65 12.13 -37.97
C LEU A 14 -30.55 11.19 -38.80
N ALA A 15 -30.37 11.24 -40.13
CA ALA A 15 -31.22 10.61 -41.14
C ALA A 15 -31.38 9.07 -41.03
N GLY A 16 -32.62 8.57 -41.20
CA GLY A 16 -32.92 7.16 -41.50
C GLY A 16 -34.36 6.68 -41.20
N LYS A 17 -34.81 5.59 -41.85
CA LYS A 17 -36.15 4.93 -41.77
C LYS A 17 -36.64 4.50 -40.36
N GLN A 18 -35.90 4.78 -39.29
CA GLN A 18 -36.16 4.29 -37.92
C GLN A 18 -36.88 5.31 -37.00
N ILE A 19 -37.14 6.54 -37.47
CA ILE A 19 -37.84 7.59 -36.69
C ILE A 19 -39.22 7.15 -36.17
N PRO A 20 -40.11 6.53 -36.98
CA PRO A 20 -41.42 6.10 -36.50
C PRO A 20 -41.33 5.05 -35.38
N GLU A 21 -40.37 4.12 -35.49
CA GLU A 21 -40.12 3.07 -34.49
C GLU A 21 -39.62 3.66 -33.17
N HIS A 22 -38.73 4.65 -33.22
CA HIS A 22 -38.25 5.37 -32.03
C HIS A 22 -39.36 6.19 -31.36
N LEU A 23 -40.23 6.84 -32.14
CA LEU A 23 -41.37 7.58 -31.60
C LEU A 23 -42.39 6.66 -30.93
N GLN A 24 -42.65 5.49 -31.53
CA GLN A 24 -43.53 4.46 -30.97
C GLN A 24 -42.97 3.88 -29.66
N LYS A 25 -41.66 3.60 -29.60
CA LYS A 25 -40.99 3.15 -28.37
C LYS A 25 -41.06 4.21 -27.26
N GLY A 26 -40.93 5.49 -27.59
CA GLY A 26 -41.11 6.59 -26.62
C GLY A 26 -42.51 6.63 -26.02
N LYS A 27 -43.55 6.53 -26.87
CA LYS A 27 -44.95 6.47 -26.40
C LYS A 27 -45.21 5.26 -25.49
N GLN A 28 -44.63 4.11 -25.80
CA GLN A 28 -44.74 2.92 -24.96
C GLN A 28 -44.12 3.12 -23.57
N ILE A 29 -42.99 3.83 -23.48
CA ILE A 29 -42.36 4.16 -22.19
C ILE A 29 -43.22 5.13 -21.39
N ASP A 30 -43.77 6.16 -22.04
CA ASP A 30 -44.67 7.13 -21.39
C ASP A 30 -45.96 6.48 -20.87
N GLU A 31 -46.57 5.59 -21.65
CA GLU A 31 -47.75 4.82 -21.23
C GLU A 31 -47.42 3.86 -20.08
N TRP A 32 -46.29 3.16 -20.17
CA TRP A 32 -45.80 2.28 -19.11
C TRP A 32 -45.60 3.05 -17.80
N TRP A 33 -45.00 4.25 -17.85
CA TRP A 33 -44.80 5.08 -16.66
C TRP A 33 -46.12 5.62 -16.09
N LYS A 34 -47.06 6.02 -16.97
CA LYS A 34 -48.41 6.45 -16.54
C LYS A 34 -49.15 5.33 -15.81
N GLN A 35 -49.05 4.09 -16.26
CA GLN A 35 -49.62 2.93 -15.57
C GLN A 35 -48.98 2.74 -14.19
N ALA A 36 -47.66 2.89 -14.08
CA ALA A 36 -46.95 2.81 -12.80
C ALA A 36 -47.38 3.94 -11.83
N GLY A 37 -47.46 5.18 -12.32
CA GLY A 37 -47.83 6.35 -11.50
C GLY A 37 -49.28 6.35 -11.00
N LYS A 38 -50.20 5.65 -11.69
CA LYS A 38 -51.59 5.46 -11.25
C LYS A 38 -51.77 4.31 -10.25
N GLY A 39 -50.70 3.57 -9.93
CA GLY A 39 -50.78 2.36 -9.11
C GLY A 39 -51.39 1.15 -9.83
N GLU A 40 -51.67 1.25 -11.14
CA GLU A 40 -52.15 0.14 -11.98
C GLU A 40 -51.05 -0.91 -12.20
N ARG A 41 -49.78 -0.52 -12.01
CA ARG A 41 -48.60 -1.40 -12.04
C ARG A 41 -47.67 -1.08 -10.87
N VAL A 42 -47.45 -2.04 -9.97
CA VAL A 42 -46.49 -1.89 -8.86
C VAL A 42 -45.08 -2.19 -9.38
N LEU A 43 -44.15 -1.24 -9.20
CA LEU A 43 -42.73 -1.44 -9.51
C LEU A 43 -42.04 -2.14 -8.34
N ASP A 44 -41.91 -3.46 -8.40
CA ASP A 44 -41.04 -4.20 -7.47
C ASP A 44 -39.59 -4.08 -7.95
N PHE A 45 -38.87 -3.10 -7.39
CA PHE A 45 -37.46 -2.87 -7.70
C PHE A 45 -36.54 -4.03 -7.30
N SER A 46 -37.02 -5.00 -6.52
CA SER A 46 -36.27 -6.22 -6.20
C SER A 46 -36.21 -7.18 -7.39
N ASN A 47 -37.28 -7.23 -8.19
CA ASN A 47 -37.52 -8.24 -9.21
C ASN A 47 -38.04 -7.61 -10.52
N LEU A 48 -37.40 -6.53 -10.97
CA LEU A 48 -37.72 -5.95 -12.28
C LEU A 48 -37.26 -6.89 -13.40
N ASP A 49 -38.15 -7.16 -14.35
CA ASP A 49 -37.79 -7.83 -15.60
C ASP A 49 -36.92 -6.91 -16.49
N GLU A 50 -36.13 -7.51 -17.39
CA GLU A 50 -35.16 -6.79 -18.23
C GLU A 50 -35.81 -5.66 -19.03
N LYS A 51 -37.06 -5.86 -19.50
CA LYS A 51 -37.80 -4.85 -20.26
C LYS A 51 -38.15 -3.65 -19.39
N SER A 52 -38.70 -3.86 -18.19
CA SER A 52 -39.01 -2.77 -17.25
C SER A 52 -37.75 -2.05 -16.78
N MET A 53 -36.65 -2.80 -16.53
CA MET A 53 -35.36 -2.22 -16.18
C MET A 53 -34.80 -1.32 -17.30
N GLY A 54 -34.85 -1.77 -18.56
CA GLY A 54 -34.45 -0.98 -19.71
C GLY A 54 -35.31 0.28 -19.93
N MET A 55 -36.63 0.19 -19.71
CA MET A 55 -37.53 1.36 -19.74
C MET A 55 -37.17 2.36 -18.64
N PHE A 56 -36.90 1.87 -17.43
CA PHE A 56 -36.51 2.70 -16.28
C PHE A 56 -35.16 3.42 -16.51
N TRP A 57 -34.18 2.77 -17.14
CA TRP A 57 -32.92 3.42 -17.50
C TRP A 57 -33.10 4.56 -18.50
N VAL A 58 -33.98 4.41 -19.49
CA VAL A 58 -34.31 5.51 -20.42
C VAL A 58 -34.96 6.66 -19.68
N MET A 59 -35.88 6.37 -18.76
CA MET A 59 -36.48 7.40 -17.91
C MET A 59 -35.45 8.14 -17.06
N SER A 60 -34.43 7.43 -16.55
CA SER A 60 -33.35 8.08 -15.78
C SER A 60 -32.57 9.12 -16.59
N LEU A 61 -32.63 9.07 -17.93
CA LEU A 61 -31.98 10.03 -18.81
C LEU A 61 -32.87 11.24 -19.14
N THR A 62 -34.19 11.11 -19.04
CA THR A 62 -35.15 12.14 -19.47
C THR A 62 -35.94 12.78 -18.32
N MET A 63 -36.16 12.07 -17.21
CA MET A 63 -37.01 12.49 -16.10
C MET A 63 -36.35 12.21 -14.75
N SER A 64 -35.48 13.11 -14.28
CA SER A 64 -34.68 12.84 -13.08
C SER A 64 -35.47 12.80 -11.77
N GLN A 65 -36.36 13.77 -11.54
CA GLN A 65 -37.12 13.84 -10.28
C GLN A 65 -38.09 12.66 -10.06
N PRO A 66 -38.95 12.27 -11.03
CA PRO A 66 -39.90 11.17 -10.83
C PRO A 66 -39.21 9.82 -10.61
N VAL A 67 -38.07 9.61 -11.25
CA VAL A 67 -37.25 8.40 -11.07
C VAL A 67 -36.71 8.33 -9.63
N CYS A 68 -36.13 9.43 -9.13
CA CYS A 68 -35.65 9.48 -7.75
C CYS A 68 -36.78 9.30 -6.73
N GLU A 69 -37.94 9.93 -6.94
CA GLU A 69 -39.11 9.81 -6.06
C GLU A 69 -39.64 8.38 -5.99
N ALA A 70 -39.73 7.68 -7.13
CA ALA A 70 -40.16 6.28 -7.15
C ALA A 70 -39.19 5.36 -6.40
N MET A 71 -37.88 5.57 -6.54
CA MET A 71 -36.86 4.81 -5.82
C MET A 71 -36.85 5.13 -4.31
N MET A 72 -37.06 6.40 -3.94
CA MET A 72 -37.21 6.82 -2.53
C MET A 72 -38.48 6.25 -1.90
N SER A 73 -39.59 6.23 -2.65
CA SER A 73 -40.86 5.64 -2.23
C SER A 73 -40.70 4.14 -1.97
N TRP A 74 -40.01 3.42 -2.87
CA TRP A 74 -39.67 2.01 -2.69
C TRP A 74 -38.97 1.73 -1.36
N MET A 75 -37.93 2.50 -1.02
CA MET A 75 -37.19 2.31 0.23
C MET A 75 -38.02 2.57 1.49
N LYS A 76 -39.16 3.26 1.36
CA LYS A 76 -40.09 3.60 2.45
C LYS A 76 -41.41 2.81 2.40
N THR A 77 -41.55 1.86 1.49
CA THR A 77 -42.80 1.09 1.25
C THR A 77 -43.34 0.41 2.50
N ASN A 78 -42.46 -0.13 3.34
CA ASN A 78 -42.84 -0.80 4.59
C ASN A 78 -43.19 0.17 5.74
N GLY A 79 -43.07 1.49 5.54
CA GLY A 79 -43.43 2.48 6.54
C GLY A 79 -42.40 2.69 7.64
N ILE A 80 -42.85 3.23 8.77
CA ILE A 80 -42.02 3.60 9.93
C ILE A 80 -42.46 2.74 11.11
N VAL A 81 -41.48 2.20 11.84
CA VAL A 81 -41.66 1.42 13.06
C VAL A 81 -41.09 2.16 14.26
N GLU A 82 -41.70 1.98 15.43
CA GLU A 82 -41.20 2.48 16.71
C GLU A 82 -40.30 1.41 17.35
N ILE A 83 -39.04 1.76 17.59
CA ILE A 83 -38.07 0.90 18.28
C ILE A 83 -38.07 1.28 19.75
N LEU A 84 -38.52 0.34 20.59
CA LEU A 84 -38.49 0.48 22.05
C LEU A 84 -37.09 0.17 22.58
N LEU A 85 -36.51 1.14 23.29
CA LEU A 85 -35.26 0.96 24.01
C LEU A 85 -35.52 0.32 25.38
N SER A 86 -35.54 -1.02 25.48
CA SER A 86 -35.92 -1.71 26.72
C SER A 86 -34.86 -1.66 27.86
N GLY A 87 -34.97 -0.71 28.79
CA GLY A 87 -34.77 -0.96 30.24
C GLY A 87 -33.54 -0.41 30.99
N SER A 88 -33.73 0.61 31.83
CA SER A 88 -33.46 0.53 33.29
C SER A 88 -34.32 1.56 34.03
N LEU A 89 -34.60 1.33 35.32
CA LEU A 89 -35.65 1.89 36.21
C LEU A 89 -35.74 3.44 36.38
N SER A 90 -35.09 4.25 35.55
CA SER A 90 -35.25 5.71 35.52
C SER A 90 -36.15 6.15 34.37
N GLN A 91 -37.23 6.83 34.72
CA GLN A 91 -38.40 7.25 33.93
C GLN A 91 -38.11 8.12 32.67
N SER A 92 -37.47 7.60 31.64
CA SER A 92 -37.56 8.18 30.29
C SER A 92 -37.52 7.09 29.22
N SER A 93 -38.69 6.67 28.76
CA SER A 93 -38.87 5.87 27.54
C SER A 93 -38.53 6.74 26.33
N ASP A 94 -37.24 6.87 26.00
CA ASP A 94 -36.86 7.47 24.72
C ASP A 94 -37.27 6.53 23.58
N ARG A 95 -38.21 7.00 22.76
CA ARG A 95 -38.77 6.28 21.62
C ARG A 95 -38.01 6.67 20.36
N LEU A 96 -37.49 5.69 19.63
CA LEU A 96 -36.81 5.93 18.35
C LEU A 96 -37.73 5.54 17.19
N LEU A 97 -37.94 6.44 16.24
CA LEU A 97 -38.63 6.15 15.00
C LEU A 97 -37.62 5.68 13.95
N ALA A 98 -37.92 4.59 13.26
CA ALA A 98 -37.06 4.01 12.23
C ALA A 98 -37.85 3.61 11.00
N VAL A 99 -37.28 3.77 9.81
CA VAL A 99 -37.85 3.20 8.58
C VAL A 99 -37.73 1.68 8.66
N GLN A 100 -38.84 0.98 8.40
CA GLN A 100 -38.86 -0.49 8.42
C GLN A 100 -37.96 -1.06 7.31
N GLU A 101 -37.33 -2.20 7.59
CA GLU A 101 -36.39 -2.82 6.66
C GLU A 101 -37.05 -3.23 5.33
N THR A 102 -36.35 -2.94 4.22
CA THR A 102 -36.74 -3.27 2.84
C THR A 102 -35.58 -3.98 2.13
N ARG A 103 -35.67 -4.22 0.81
CA ARG A 103 -34.53 -4.70 0.01
C ARG A 103 -33.77 -3.53 -0.62
N PRO A 104 -32.43 -3.53 -0.58
CA PRO A 104 -31.62 -2.51 -1.26
C PRO A 104 -31.76 -2.61 -2.78
N LEU A 105 -31.53 -1.50 -3.47
CA LEU A 105 -31.53 -1.49 -4.94
C LEU A 105 -30.30 -2.23 -5.48
N SER A 106 -30.48 -3.01 -6.55
CA SER A 106 -29.43 -3.89 -7.09
C SER A 106 -28.34 -3.12 -7.85
N MET A 107 -27.12 -3.63 -7.86
CA MET A 107 -26.02 -3.05 -8.66
C MET A 107 -26.37 -2.96 -10.14
N THR A 108 -27.05 -3.97 -10.69
CA THR A 108 -27.51 -4.00 -12.08
C THR A 108 -28.43 -2.82 -12.38
N LEU A 109 -29.48 -2.62 -11.58
CA LEU A 109 -30.41 -1.50 -11.77
C LEU A 109 -29.69 -0.15 -11.69
N LEU A 110 -28.88 0.02 -10.65
CA LEU A 110 -28.19 1.28 -10.39
C LEU A 110 -27.13 1.60 -11.46
N SER A 111 -26.45 0.59 -12.02
CA SER A 111 -25.38 0.77 -13.02
C SER A 111 -25.88 1.34 -14.36
N GLY A 112 -27.15 1.14 -14.69
CA GLY A 112 -27.76 1.71 -15.91
C GLY A 112 -28.39 3.08 -15.71
N LEU A 113 -28.38 3.64 -14.50
CA LEU A 113 -28.87 5.00 -14.24
C LEU A 113 -27.93 6.05 -14.83
N SER A 114 -28.50 7.16 -15.30
CA SER A 114 -27.70 8.32 -15.69
C SER A 114 -26.93 8.89 -14.50
N LEU A 115 -25.69 9.36 -14.73
CA LEU A 115 -24.89 9.99 -13.67
C LEU A 115 -25.59 11.19 -13.02
N HIS A 116 -26.41 11.91 -13.78
CA HIS A 116 -27.21 13.03 -13.26
C HIS A 116 -28.27 12.56 -12.25
N VAL A 117 -29.02 11.49 -12.56
CA VAL A 117 -29.97 10.88 -11.62
C VAL A 117 -29.27 10.29 -10.42
N SER A 118 -28.18 9.54 -10.62
CA SER A 118 -27.41 8.96 -9.52
C SER A 118 -26.91 10.02 -8.55
N THR A 119 -26.41 11.16 -9.05
CA THR A 119 -25.98 12.28 -8.20
C THR A 119 -27.14 12.91 -7.42
N ARG A 120 -28.29 13.13 -8.07
CA ARG A 120 -29.48 13.70 -7.42
C ARG A 120 -30.04 12.74 -6.36
N PHE A 121 -30.13 11.46 -6.69
CA PHE A 121 -30.64 10.43 -5.80
C PHE A 121 -29.74 10.22 -4.58
N LEU A 122 -28.41 10.25 -4.77
CA LEU A 122 -27.44 10.23 -3.68
C LEU A 122 -27.73 11.35 -2.67
N GLY A 123 -27.90 12.60 -3.14
CA GLY A 123 -28.21 13.74 -2.26
C GLY A 123 -29.54 13.59 -1.50
N GLN A 124 -30.57 13.02 -2.13
CA GLN A 124 -31.84 12.73 -1.44
C GLN A 124 -31.70 11.67 -0.34
N ILE A 125 -30.88 10.65 -0.58
CA ILE A 125 -30.57 9.64 0.44
C ILE A 125 -29.77 10.27 1.59
N GLU A 126 -28.76 11.09 1.30
CA GLU A 126 -27.98 11.80 2.34
C GLU A 126 -28.88 12.67 3.23
N ASP A 127 -29.82 13.41 2.64
CA ASP A 127 -30.75 14.24 3.41
C ASP A 127 -31.67 13.41 4.32
N GLN A 128 -31.99 12.16 3.94
CA GLN A 128 -32.74 11.24 4.81
C GLN A 128 -31.88 10.60 5.89
N ILE A 129 -30.64 10.20 5.58
CA ILE A 129 -29.76 9.53 6.55
C ILE A 129 -29.25 10.54 7.59
N PHE A 130 -28.83 11.73 7.16
CA PHE A 130 -28.10 12.69 7.99
C PHE A 130 -28.94 13.92 8.38
N GLY A 131 -29.97 14.25 7.60
CA GLY A 131 -30.85 15.39 7.85
C GLY A 131 -32.15 15.07 8.61
N SER A 132 -32.56 13.80 8.66
CA SER A 132 -33.81 13.37 9.29
C SER A 132 -33.65 13.03 10.78
N GLN A 133 -34.77 13.06 11.52
CA GLN A 133 -34.84 12.51 12.89
C GLN A 133 -35.23 11.02 12.91
N VAL A 134 -35.70 10.48 11.78
CA VAL A 134 -36.08 9.07 11.64
C VAL A 134 -34.86 8.27 11.18
N LEU A 135 -34.56 7.17 11.87
CA LEU A 135 -33.45 6.29 11.51
C LEU A 135 -33.68 5.64 10.13
N PRO A 136 -32.68 5.64 9.24
CA PRO A 136 -32.79 4.97 7.95
C PRO A 136 -32.85 3.45 8.10
N SER A 137 -33.33 2.73 7.08
CA SER A 137 -33.22 1.28 6.98
C SER A 137 -31.82 0.86 6.52
N ILE A 138 -31.42 -0.39 6.81
CA ILE A 138 -30.14 -0.95 6.34
C ILE A 138 -30.09 -0.96 4.82
N ALA A 139 -31.23 -1.24 4.17
CA ALA A 139 -31.36 -1.20 2.71
C ALA A 139 -31.05 0.17 2.10
N MET A 140 -31.40 1.26 2.79
CA MET A 140 -31.08 2.62 2.34
C MET A 140 -29.57 2.89 2.45
N MET A 141 -28.93 2.46 3.54
CA MET A 141 -27.47 2.55 3.72
C MET A 141 -26.71 1.74 2.66
N GLU A 142 -27.16 0.52 2.37
CA GLU A 142 -26.57 -0.33 1.32
C GLU A 142 -26.77 0.26 -0.08
N THR A 143 -27.94 0.83 -0.37
CA THR A 143 -28.21 1.51 -1.64
C THR A 143 -27.30 2.74 -1.81
N TYR A 144 -27.09 3.51 -0.74
CA TYR A 144 -26.13 4.62 -0.73
C TYR A 144 -24.70 4.15 -1.06
N ALA A 145 -24.22 3.10 -0.39
CA ALA A 145 -22.89 2.55 -0.65
C ALA A 145 -22.75 2.06 -2.11
N ARG A 146 -23.75 1.33 -2.64
CA ARG A 146 -23.75 0.83 -4.02
C ARG A 146 -23.68 1.93 -5.07
N LEU A 147 -24.40 3.04 -4.88
CA LEU A 147 -24.33 4.18 -5.79
C LEU A 147 -22.90 4.72 -5.90
N LEU A 148 -22.21 4.86 -4.76
CA LEU A 148 -20.84 5.35 -4.72
C LEU A 148 -19.84 4.39 -5.39
N LEU A 149 -20.11 3.09 -5.35
CA LEU A 149 -19.27 2.04 -5.94
C LEU A 149 -19.33 1.97 -7.48
N ILE A 150 -20.42 2.43 -8.11
CA ILE A 150 -20.63 2.30 -9.57
C ILE A 150 -19.70 3.21 -10.37
N ALA A 151 -19.57 4.46 -9.92
CA ALA A 151 -18.76 5.45 -10.61
C ALA A 151 -17.99 6.28 -9.57
N PRO A 152 -16.97 5.65 -8.92
CA PRO A 152 -16.33 6.20 -7.73
C PRO A 152 -15.65 7.54 -8.00
N LEU A 153 -15.04 7.76 -9.17
CA LEU A 153 -14.44 9.06 -9.52
C LEU A 153 -15.46 10.19 -9.59
N THR A 154 -16.68 9.90 -10.03
CA THR A 154 -17.69 10.93 -10.31
C THR A 154 -18.67 11.15 -9.16
N LEU A 155 -19.08 10.10 -8.45
CA LEU A 155 -20.14 10.15 -7.46
C LEU A 155 -19.61 10.36 -6.04
N PHE A 156 -18.40 9.92 -5.75
CA PHE A 156 -17.75 10.17 -4.46
C PHE A 156 -17.16 11.59 -4.41
N ARG A 157 -18.02 12.58 -4.16
CA ARG A 157 -17.64 14.00 -4.09
C ARG A 157 -17.70 14.59 -2.68
N SER A 158 -18.51 14.01 -1.80
CA SER A 158 -18.67 14.44 -0.41
C SER A 158 -17.64 13.78 0.51
N HIS A 159 -16.60 14.51 0.92
CA HIS A 159 -15.75 14.08 2.04
C HIS A 159 -16.52 14.21 3.35
N VAL A 160 -16.11 13.45 4.37
CA VAL A 160 -16.55 13.63 5.76
C VAL A 160 -16.54 15.10 6.17
N THR A 161 -15.52 15.89 5.85
CA THR A 161 -15.52 17.33 6.15
C THR A 161 -16.70 18.08 5.51
N GLY A 162 -17.04 17.77 4.25
CA GLY A 162 -18.15 18.37 3.53
C GLY A 162 -19.51 17.95 4.10
N MET A 163 -19.65 16.66 4.46
CA MET A 163 -20.83 16.15 5.17
C MET A 163 -20.98 16.80 6.55
N MET A 164 -19.86 16.92 7.29
CA MET A 164 -19.81 17.57 8.59
C MET A 164 -20.23 19.04 8.53
N ASN A 165 -19.79 19.76 7.50
CA ASN A 165 -20.18 21.14 7.29
C ASN A 165 -21.66 21.25 6.88
N LYS A 166 -22.16 20.38 5.99
CA LYS A 166 -23.56 20.40 5.53
C LYS A 166 -24.54 20.02 6.64
N TYR A 167 -24.19 19.06 7.50
CA TYR A 167 -25.06 18.50 8.54
C TYR A 167 -24.57 18.78 9.96
N GLN A 168 -23.88 19.91 10.17
CA GLN A 168 -23.22 20.25 11.43
C GLN A 168 -24.16 20.19 12.66
N GLN A 169 -25.40 20.63 12.50
CA GLN A 169 -26.41 20.62 13.56
C GLN A 169 -26.90 19.21 13.94
N SER A 170 -26.82 18.25 13.01
CA SER A 170 -27.27 16.87 13.19
C SER A 170 -26.17 15.96 13.76
N ILE A 171 -24.91 16.21 13.42
CA ILE A 171 -23.77 15.35 13.77
C ILE A 171 -23.41 15.40 15.25
N GLY A 172 -23.84 16.44 15.98
CA GLY A 172 -23.75 16.49 17.44
C GLY A 172 -24.59 15.40 18.14
N LYS A 173 -25.46 14.68 17.43
CA LYS A 173 -26.27 13.58 17.96
C LYS A 173 -25.52 12.25 17.81
N SER A 174 -25.35 11.51 18.92
CA SER A 174 -24.58 10.25 18.96
C SER A 174 -25.06 9.22 17.91
N GLY A 175 -26.37 9.09 17.67
CA GLY A 175 -26.90 8.14 16.68
C GLY A 175 -26.46 8.40 15.23
N ILE A 176 -26.37 9.67 14.82
CA ILE A 176 -25.94 10.04 13.47
C ILE A 176 -24.42 9.86 13.35
N ALA A 177 -23.66 10.25 14.38
CA ALA A 177 -22.22 10.03 14.42
C ALA A 177 -21.85 8.53 14.34
N ILE A 178 -22.55 7.67 15.09
CA ILE A 178 -22.38 6.21 15.02
C ILE A 178 -22.67 5.71 13.60
N SER A 179 -23.79 6.13 13.00
CA SER A 179 -24.18 5.71 11.64
C SER A 179 -23.13 6.09 10.59
N ILE A 180 -22.57 7.30 10.68
CA ILE A 180 -21.49 7.77 9.80
C ILE A 180 -20.24 6.91 9.98
N LEU A 181 -19.82 6.66 11.23
CA LEU A 181 -18.62 5.88 11.50
C LEU A 181 -18.77 4.41 11.07
N GLU A 182 -19.94 3.79 11.24
CA GLU A 182 -20.20 2.43 10.75
C GLU A 182 -20.11 2.38 9.22
N LEU A 183 -20.70 3.36 8.53
CA LEU A 183 -20.65 3.44 7.09
C LEU A 183 -19.21 3.64 6.58
N LEU A 184 -18.44 4.53 7.22
CA LEU A 184 -17.04 4.76 6.88
C LEU A 184 -16.18 3.50 7.07
N ASN A 185 -16.32 2.83 8.22
CA ASN A 185 -15.49 1.69 8.58
C ASN A 185 -15.78 0.46 7.73
N TYR A 186 -17.06 0.17 7.47
CA TYR A 186 -17.45 -1.10 6.86
C TYR A 186 -17.86 -1.03 5.39
N ARG A 187 -18.01 0.16 4.80
CA ARG A 187 -18.46 0.32 3.41
C ARG A 187 -17.62 1.31 2.58
N LEU A 188 -17.18 2.43 3.16
CA LEU A 188 -16.57 3.51 2.37
C LEU A 188 -15.04 3.57 2.43
N LEU A 189 -14.38 2.84 3.33
CA LEU A 189 -12.92 2.80 3.42
C LEU A 189 -12.23 2.52 2.05
N PRO A 190 -12.70 1.58 1.21
CA PRO A 190 -12.07 1.35 -0.09
C PRO A 190 -12.19 2.53 -1.07
N LEU A 191 -13.26 3.34 -0.98
CA LEU A 191 -13.40 4.56 -1.79
C LEU A 191 -12.38 5.63 -1.38
N TYR A 192 -12.10 5.74 -0.08
CA TYR A 192 -11.06 6.64 0.42
C TYR A 192 -9.66 6.22 -0.05
N ARG A 193 -9.40 4.90 -0.13
CA ARG A 193 -8.17 4.37 -0.73
C ARG A 193 -8.08 4.71 -2.21
N TYR A 194 -9.14 4.43 -2.97
CA TYR A 194 -9.22 4.73 -4.41
C TYR A 194 -8.94 6.20 -4.74
N HIS A 195 -9.42 7.13 -3.91
CA HIS A 195 -9.20 8.58 -4.10
C HIS A 195 -7.89 9.10 -3.50
N GLY A 196 -7.10 8.27 -2.81
CA GLY A 196 -5.88 8.70 -2.11
C GLY A 196 -6.14 9.62 -0.92
N LYS A 197 -7.29 9.48 -0.23
CA LYS A 197 -7.75 10.39 0.84
C LYS A 197 -7.78 9.78 2.23
N VAL A 198 -7.14 8.64 2.41
CA VAL A 198 -7.01 7.95 3.71
C VAL A 198 -6.40 8.86 4.77
N LYS A 199 -5.32 9.58 4.44
CA LYS A 199 -4.64 10.52 5.36
C LYS A 199 -5.58 11.62 5.84
N GLN A 200 -6.34 12.22 4.92
CA GLN A 200 -7.32 13.26 5.24
C GLN A 200 -8.43 12.72 6.15
N LEU A 201 -8.94 11.52 5.87
CA LEU A 201 -9.95 10.89 6.70
C LEU A 201 -9.42 10.61 8.10
N LEU A 202 -8.20 10.09 8.24
CA LEU A 202 -7.59 9.87 9.54
C LEU A 202 -7.54 11.16 10.37
N TYR A 203 -7.20 12.29 9.75
CA TYR A 203 -7.19 13.60 10.42
C TYR A 203 -8.58 14.09 10.86
N ASP A 204 -9.61 13.81 10.07
CA ASP A 204 -10.98 14.18 10.45
C ASP A 204 -11.50 13.32 11.60
N ILE A 205 -11.23 12.01 11.58
CA ILE A 205 -11.62 11.10 12.67
C ILE A 205 -10.79 11.33 13.94
N ALA A 206 -9.52 11.71 13.81
CA ALA A 206 -8.66 12.10 14.93
C ALA A 206 -9.32 13.17 15.82
N LYS A 207 -9.92 14.19 15.20
CA LYS A 207 -10.62 15.28 15.93
C LYS A 207 -11.79 14.76 16.76
N ILE A 208 -12.50 13.75 16.24
CA ILE A 208 -13.61 13.09 16.96
C ILE A 208 -13.03 12.34 18.17
N ILE A 209 -11.99 11.52 17.96
CA ILE A 209 -11.35 10.75 19.05
C ILE A 209 -10.86 11.67 20.17
N ILE A 210 -10.17 12.76 19.83
CA ILE A 210 -9.67 13.74 20.80
C ILE A 210 -10.80 14.31 21.66
N THR A 211 -11.91 14.69 21.03
CA THR A 211 -13.09 15.22 21.73
C THR A 211 -13.77 14.17 22.62
N MET A 212 -13.63 12.89 22.26
CA MET A 212 -14.28 11.76 22.91
C MET A 212 -13.43 11.09 24.00
N LYS A 213 -12.11 11.24 23.96
CA LYS A 213 -11.13 10.50 24.78
C LYS A 213 -11.42 10.56 26.28
N THR A 214 -11.84 11.72 26.78
CA THR A 214 -12.10 11.95 28.21
C THR A 214 -13.59 11.86 28.58
N LYS A 215 -14.48 11.69 27.60
CA LYS A 215 -15.92 11.59 27.86
C LYS A 215 -16.28 10.24 28.47
N ARG A 216 -17.13 10.29 29.50
CA ARG A 216 -17.62 9.11 30.23
C ARG A 216 -18.88 8.55 29.58
N GLY A 217 -19.05 7.24 29.60
CA GLY A 217 -20.29 6.56 29.14
C GLY A 217 -20.50 6.43 27.63
N GLU A 218 -19.75 7.15 26.78
CA GLU A 218 -19.83 7.09 25.30
C GLU A 218 -18.86 6.05 24.70
N HIS A 219 -18.85 4.83 25.25
CA HIS A 219 -17.84 3.81 24.90
C HIS A 219 -17.96 3.31 23.46
N ARG A 220 -19.19 3.06 22.98
CA ARG A 220 -19.41 2.56 21.61
C ARG A 220 -18.90 3.54 20.56
N LEU A 221 -19.21 4.82 20.70
CA LEU A 221 -18.81 5.86 19.76
C LEU A 221 -17.28 5.98 19.69
N PHE A 222 -16.62 6.05 20.85
CA PHE A 222 -15.16 6.08 20.93
C PHE A 222 -14.52 4.86 20.28
N ARG A 223 -14.97 3.65 20.65
CA ARG A 223 -14.38 2.39 20.15
C ARG A 223 -14.60 2.18 18.66
N LEU A 224 -15.73 2.63 18.12
CA LEU A 224 -15.99 2.57 16.69
C LEU A 224 -15.07 3.53 15.91
N ALA A 225 -14.87 4.75 16.43
CA ALA A 225 -13.92 5.71 15.85
C ALA A 225 -12.48 5.20 15.94
N GLU A 226 -12.08 4.63 17.08
CA GLU A 226 -10.77 4.00 17.29
C GLU A 226 -10.56 2.82 16.33
N ASN A 227 -11.55 1.95 16.15
CA ASN A 227 -11.46 0.83 15.21
C ASN A 227 -11.33 1.28 13.75
N LEU A 228 -12.07 2.32 13.33
CA LEU A 228 -11.89 2.95 12.03
C LEU A 228 -10.46 3.51 11.87
N CYS A 229 -9.93 4.20 12.88
CA CYS A 229 -8.56 4.69 12.85
C CYS A 229 -7.53 3.56 12.77
N LEU A 230 -7.74 2.43 13.45
CA LEU A 230 -6.88 1.25 13.32
C LEU A 230 -6.84 0.75 11.87
N ASN A 231 -8.00 0.56 11.23
CA ASN A 231 -8.08 0.16 9.82
C ASN A 231 -7.43 1.19 8.89
N LEU A 232 -7.61 2.49 9.17
CA LEU A 232 -7.00 3.57 8.38
C LEU A 232 -5.47 3.54 8.51
N ILE A 233 -4.94 3.46 9.74
CA ILE A 233 -3.50 3.41 10.01
C ILE A 233 -2.87 2.20 9.31
N LEU A 234 -3.44 1.01 9.47
CA LEU A 234 -2.96 -0.23 8.85
C LEU A 234 -3.16 -0.27 7.32
N SER A 235 -3.86 0.71 6.75
CA SER A 235 -4.03 0.86 5.29
C SER A 235 -3.10 1.89 4.65
N LEU A 236 -2.30 2.61 5.45
CA LEU A 236 -1.39 3.62 4.93
C LEU A 236 -0.22 2.98 4.19
N SER A 237 -0.10 3.28 2.89
CA SER A 237 1.00 2.82 2.03
C SER A 237 2.22 3.75 2.03
N GLU A 238 2.15 4.89 2.71
CA GLU A 238 3.21 5.89 2.76
C GLU A 238 3.49 6.29 4.19
N VAL A 239 4.76 6.62 4.46
CA VAL A 239 5.17 7.15 5.75
C VAL A 239 4.37 8.41 6.05
N MET A 240 3.48 8.32 7.02
CA MET A 240 2.77 9.47 7.55
C MET A 240 3.54 9.97 8.76
N LEU A 241 4.24 11.07 8.58
CA LEU A 241 4.65 11.89 9.71
C LEU A 241 3.61 12.98 9.86
N VAL A 242 3.00 13.01 11.04
CA VAL A 242 2.07 14.08 11.35
C VAL A 242 2.86 15.37 11.46
N LYS A 243 2.74 16.21 10.43
CA LYS A 243 3.32 17.55 10.40
C LYS A 243 2.78 18.38 11.56
N ARG A 244 3.54 19.42 11.91
CA ARG A 244 3.18 20.56 12.79
C ARG A 244 1.79 21.17 12.53
N GLU A 245 1.18 20.88 11.37
CA GLU A 245 -0.16 21.29 10.93
C GLU A 245 -1.29 20.72 11.81
N LEU A 246 -1.09 19.53 12.40
CA LEU A 246 -1.91 19.05 13.51
C LEU A 246 -1.35 19.66 14.79
N LYS A 247 -1.72 20.90 15.12
CA LYS A 247 -1.45 21.53 16.42
C LYS A 247 -1.95 20.64 17.58
N GLY A 248 -1.15 19.68 18.04
CA GLY A 248 -1.43 18.84 19.22
C GLY A 248 -2.22 17.54 19.00
N ALA A 249 -2.72 17.22 17.79
CA ALA A 249 -3.65 16.09 17.63
C ALA A 249 -3.01 14.69 17.80
N THR A 250 -1.72 14.52 17.47
CA THR A 250 -1.04 13.21 17.63
C THR A 250 -0.56 12.91 19.04
N THR A 251 -0.27 13.94 19.85
CA THR A 251 -0.02 13.74 21.29
C THR A 251 -1.29 13.29 22.02
N GLU A 252 -2.45 13.41 21.37
CA GLU A 252 -3.76 13.17 21.95
C GLU A 252 -4.45 11.90 21.42
N PHE A 253 -3.85 11.15 20.48
CA PHE A 253 -4.30 9.80 20.13
C PHE A 253 -4.37 8.86 21.35
N SER A 254 -5.17 7.81 21.22
CA SER A 254 -5.19 6.74 22.22
C SER A 254 -3.89 5.94 22.17
N GLU A 255 -3.56 5.29 23.29
CA GLU A 255 -2.38 4.43 23.35
C GLU A 255 -2.42 3.32 22.29
N THR A 256 -3.59 2.74 22.04
CA THR A 256 -3.82 1.74 20.98
C THR A 256 -3.40 2.25 19.59
N LEU A 257 -3.84 3.46 19.23
CA LEU A 257 -3.56 4.04 17.91
C LEU A 257 -2.10 4.47 17.76
N ASN A 258 -1.49 4.99 18.82
CA ASN A 258 -0.07 5.33 18.81
C ASN A 258 0.79 4.10 18.51
N ARG A 259 0.44 2.96 19.10
CA ARG A 259 1.19 1.71 18.95
C ARG A 259 0.98 1.10 17.57
N ALA A 260 -0.25 1.09 17.08
CA ALA A 260 -0.55 0.72 15.69
C ALA A 260 0.18 1.61 14.68
N MET A 261 0.32 2.92 14.95
CA MET A 261 1.08 3.84 14.09
C MET A 261 2.55 3.47 14.02
N ILE A 262 3.19 3.12 15.16
CA ILE A 262 4.59 2.67 15.16
C ILE A 262 4.77 1.37 14.38
N ILE A 263 3.87 0.39 14.54
CA ILE A 263 3.90 -0.86 13.76
C ILE A 263 3.75 -0.55 12.28
N ASN A 264 2.79 0.30 11.90
CA ASN A 264 2.58 0.67 10.50
C ASN A 264 3.79 1.42 9.91
N LEU A 265 4.46 2.28 10.69
CA LEU A 265 5.72 2.90 10.28
C LEU A 265 6.80 1.84 10.03
N ALA A 266 6.93 0.83 10.91
CA ALA A 266 7.87 -0.27 10.71
C ALA A 266 7.58 -1.03 9.40
N ILE A 267 6.31 -1.37 9.15
CA ILE A 267 5.88 -2.06 7.92
C ILE A 267 6.19 -1.21 6.69
N THR A 268 5.77 0.06 6.70
CA THR A 268 5.88 0.95 5.54
C THR A 268 7.35 1.24 5.20
N ILE A 269 8.16 1.60 6.19
CA ILE A 269 9.60 1.87 5.97
C ILE A 269 10.31 0.62 5.44
N LYS A 270 10.00 -0.57 5.97
CA LYS A 270 10.67 -1.81 5.53
C LYS A 270 10.23 -2.26 4.13
N THR A 271 8.96 -2.06 3.77
CA THR A 271 8.36 -2.62 2.54
C THR A 271 8.27 -1.61 1.39
N ARG A 272 8.37 -0.31 1.67
CA ARG A 272 8.20 0.79 0.68
C ARG A 272 9.19 1.95 0.88
N GLY A 273 9.96 1.98 1.96
CA GLY A 273 10.95 3.03 2.28
C GLY A 273 10.34 4.37 2.65
N ILE A 274 11.21 5.37 2.83
CA ILE A 274 10.88 6.77 3.14
C ILE A 274 10.99 7.59 1.85
N ALA A 275 9.85 8.03 1.32
CA ALA A 275 9.76 8.68 0.03
C ALA A 275 10.51 10.02 -0.04
N GLU A 276 10.50 10.81 1.04
CA GLU A 276 11.03 12.18 1.07
C GLU A 276 12.10 12.36 2.16
N PHE A 277 13.18 13.11 1.87
CA PHE A 277 14.24 13.39 2.84
C PHE A 277 13.74 14.15 4.08
N GLU A 278 12.80 15.09 3.92
CA GLU A 278 12.20 15.82 5.05
C GLU A 278 11.58 14.85 6.06
N GLN A 279 10.95 13.78 5.59
CA GLN A 279 10.36 12.78 6.46
C GLN A 279 11.43 12.03 7.25
N GLN A 280 12.53 11.64 6.60
CA GLN A 280 13.63 10.96 7.28
C GLN A 280 14.20 11.81 8.43
N VAL A 281 14.31 13.13 8.26
CA VAL A 281 14.80 14.05 9.30
C VAL A 281 13.79 14.23 10.44
N LEU A 282 12.50 14.28 10.13
CA LEU A 282 11.43 14.50 11.11
C LEU A 282 10.99 13.23 11.85
N LEU A 283 11.47 12.05 11.43
CA LEU A 283 11.02 10.76 11.97
C LEU A 283 11.23 10.64 13.49
N ALA A 284 12.43 10.93 13.99
CA ALA A 284 12.71 10.81 15.43
C ALA A 284 11.87 11.79 16.29
N PRO A 285 11.83 13.12 15.99
CA PRO A 285 10.93 14.03 16.70
C PRO A 285 9.44 13.63 16.62
N ALA A 286 9.00 13.07 15.48
CA ALA A 286 7.62 12.62 15.32
C ALA A 286 7.31 11.39 16.19
N ILE A 287 8.24 10.43 16.29
CA ILE A 287 8.08 9.26 17.17
C ILE A 287 8.02 9.70 18.64
N ASP A 288 8.89 10.62 19.06
CA ASP A 288 8.86 11.18 20.41
C ASP A 288 7.52 11.86 20.71
N GLN A 289 6.97 12.59 19.73
CA GLN A 289 5.66 13.22 19.84
C GLN A 289 4.52 12.20 19.92
N ILE A 290 4.50 11.19 19.05
CA ILE A 290 3.48 10.12 19.04
C ILE A 290 3.46 9.40 20.38
N LEU A 291 4.64 9.08 20.91
CA LEU A 291 4.79 8.30 22.13
C LEU A 291 4.95 9.15 23.39
N ALA A 292 4.71 10.47 23.34
CA ALA A 292 4.92 11.38 24.47
C ALA A 292 4.14 10.95 25.72
N ASN A 293 2.90 10.48 25.52
CA ASN A 293 1.98 10.05 26.57
C ASN A 293 1.79 8.53 26.63
N SER A 294 2.60 7.74 25.90
CA SER A 294 2.50 6.29 25.87
C SER A 294 3.39 5.64 26.93
N PHE A 295 2.91 4.56 27.54
CA PHE A 295 3.62 3.83 28.60
C PHE A 295 4.22 2.51 28.13
N HIS A 296 3.90 2.09 26.91
CA HIS A 296 4.39 0.85 26.30
C HIS A 296 5.90 0.83 25.95
N SER A 297 6.49 -0.35 26.13
CA SER A 297 7.81 -0.78 25.67
C SER A 297 7.68 -1.97 24.70
N TRP A 298 8.55 -2.05 23.70
CA TRP A 298 8.54 -3.14 22.71
C TRP A 298 9.51 -4.25 23.12
N SER A 299 9.11 -5.51 22.95
CA SER A 299 9.99 -6.66 23.19
C SER A 299 11.09 -6.78 22.14
N GLU A 300 12.19 -7.46 22.48
CA GLU A 300 13.28 -7.72 21.53
C GLU A 300 12.82 -8.59 20.35
N ASN A 301 11.90 -9.53 20.60
CA ASN A 301 11.28 -10.38 19.57
C ASN A 301 10.58 -9.57 18.48
N THR A 302 10.02 -8.43 18.85
CA THR A 302 9.42 -7.46 17.93
C THR A 302 10.47 -6.55 17.30
N LEU A 303 11.30 -5.90 18.12
CA LEU A 303 12.23 -4.86 17.68
C LEU A 303 13.23 -5.38 16.66
N ARG A 304 13.60 -6.66 16.70
CA ARG A 304 14.49 -7.29 15.70
C ARG A 304 13.96 -7.22 14.27
N TYR A 305 12.63 -7.16 14.07
CA TYR A 305 12.02 -7.09 12.74
C TYR A 305 11.84 -5.64 12.24
N PHE A 306 11.96 -4.65 13.13
CA PHE A 306 11.79 -3.24 12.78
C PHE A 306 12.97 -2.73 11.94
N PRO A 307 12.75 -1.71 11.09
CA PRO A 307 13.83 -1.00 10.40
C PRO A 307 14.89 -0.48 11.38
N PRO A 308 16.20 -0.50 11.03
CA PRO A 308 17.28 -0.12 11.95
C PRO A 308 17.10 1.26 12.60
N LEU A 309 16.75 2.28 11.82
CA LEU A 309 16.52 3.64 12.30
C LEU A 309 15.40 3.70 13.36
N LEU A 310 14.31 2.97 13.15
CA LEU A 310 13.19 2.93 14.08
C LEU A 310 13.57 2.14 15.36
N ARG A 311 14.28 1.03 15.20
CA ARG A 311 14.76 0.20 16.31
C ARG A 311 15.67 0.99 17.25
N GLU A 312 16.62 1.76 16.72
CA GLU A 312 17.54 2.58 17.52
C GLU A 312 16.81 3.63 18.37
N ILE A 313 15.81 4.31 17.78
CA ILE A 313 15.00 5.31 18.49
C ILE A 313 14.16 4.66 19.60
N LEU A 314 13.54 3.52 19.33
CA LEU A 314 12.65 2.86 20.28
C LEU A 314 13.39 2.13 21.40
N ALA A 315 14.56 1.56 21.11
CA ALA A 315 15.39 0.86 22.10
C ALA A 315 15.90 1.80 23.22
N ALA A 316 16.00 3.10 22.95
CA ALA A 316 16.42 4.10 23.94
C ALA A 316 15.31 4.47 24.95
N ARG A 317 14.07 4.00 24.76
CA ARG A 317 12.94 4.36 25.63
C ARG A 317 12.91 3.52 26.90
N PRO A 318 12.62 4.15 28.07
CA PRO A 318 12.59 3.43 29.34
C PRO A 318 11.37 2.52 29.42
N ASP A 319 11.57 1.28 29.87
CA ASP A 319 10.48 0.39 30.23
C ASP A 319 9.82 0.83 31.56
N LYS A 320 8.52 1.14 31.51
CA LYS A 320 7.74 1.60 32.66
C LYS A 320 6.97 0.47 33.34
N LYS A 321 6.96 -0.76 32.80
CA LYS A 321 6.23 -1.92 33.38
C LYS A 321 6.61 -2.15 34.84
N SER A 322 7.92 -2.13 35.14
CA SER A 322 8.43 -2.30 36.51
C SER A 322 7.93 -1.21 37.47
N GLN A 323 7.79 0.03 37.00
CA GLN A 323 7.27 1.14 37.82
C GLN A 323 5.78 0.95 38.11
N THR A 324 5.00 0.51 37.12
CA THR A 324 3.57 0.18 37.30
C THR A 324 3.37 -0.91 38.34
N ILE A 325 4.18 -1.98 38.30
CA ILE A 325 4.11 -3.07 39.29
C ILE A 325 4.50 -2.59 40.69
N GLN A 326 5.56 -1.78 40.83
CA GLN A 326 5.93 -1.18 42.11
C GLN A 326 4.81 -0.29 42.67
N GLY A 327 4.20 0.54 41.82
CA GLY A 327 3.07 1.37 42.20
C GLY A 327 1.84 0.54 42.62
N TRP A 328 1.58 -0.57 41.95
CA TRP A 328 0.55 -1.53 42.35
C TRP A 328 0.83 -2.13 43.72
N GLN A 329 2.05 -2.64 43.98
CA GLN A 329 2.42 -3.25 45.26
C GLN A 329 2.24 -2.29 46.45
N GLN A 330 2.53 -1.00 46.25
CA GLN A 330 2.32 0.03 47.28
C GLN A 330 0.85 0.33 47.54
N ALA A 331 0.00 0.23 46.50
CA ALA A 331 -1.43 0.55 46.58
C ALA A 331 -2.33 -0.66 46.85
N GLU A 332 -1.82 -1.89 46.72
CA GLU A 332 -2.59 -3.14 46.69
C GLU A 332 -3.54 -3.28 47.89
N SER A 333 -3.04 -3.15 49.12
CA SER A 333 -3.84 -3.35 50.34
C SER A 333 -5.01 -2.37 50.44
N THR A 334 -4.72 -1.09 50.17
CA THR A 334 -5.69 0.00 50.12
C THR A 334 -6.72 -0.22 49.01
N MET A 335 -6.27 -0.62 47.81
CA MET A 335 -7.14 -0.85 46.66
C MET A 335 -8.05 -2.06 46.84
N LEU A 336 -7.55 -3.16 47.39
CA LEU A 336 -8.37 -4.34 47.68
C LEU A 336 -9.42 -4.04 48.74
N HIS A 337 -9.08 -3.27 49.78
CA HIS A 337 -10.05 -2.85 50.81
C HIS A 337 -11.18 -2.02 50.20
N HIS A 338 -10.83 -0.99 49.44
CA HIS A 338 -11.79 -0.11 48.80
C HIS A 338 -12.64 -0.82 47.74
N CYS A 339 -12.02 -1.69 46.93
CA CYS A 339 -12.72 -2.44 45.89
C CYS A 339 -13.71 -3.46 46.49
N ARG A 340 -13.37 -4.12 47.62
CA ARG A 340 -14.31 -4.99 48.35
C ARG A 340 -15.55 -4.24 48.84
N GLN A 341 -15.38 -3.03 49.36
CA GLN A 341 -16.52 -2.21 49.81
C GLN A 341 -17.40 -1.81 48.64
N LEU A 342 -16.79 -1.36 47.54
CA LEU A 342 -17.49 -0.93 46.32
C LEU A 342 -18.26 -2.07 45.65
N LEU A 343 -17.66 -3.25 45.60
CA LEU A 343 -18.23 -4.43 44.95
C LEU A 343 -19.02 -5.34 45.90
N SER A 344 -19.29 -4.88 47.13
CA SER A 344 -20.13 -5.62 48.08
C SER A 344 -21.58 -5.68 47.60
N PRO A 345 -22.29 -6.82 47.80
CA PRO A 345 -23.73 -6.93 47.53
C PRO A 345 -24.58 -5.91 48.30
N THR A 346 -24.11 -5.44 49.46
CA THR A 346 -24.81 -4.52 50.37
C THR A 346 -24.45 -3.04 50.17
N ALA A 347 -23.72 -2.69 49.11
CA ALA A 347 -23.24 -1.32 48.90
C ALA A 347 -24.37 -0.35 48.49
N ASP A 348 -24.56 0.74 49.24
CA ASP A 348 -25.53 1.80 48.95
C ASP A 348 -25.11 2.67 47.75
N SER A 349 -26.09 3.14 46.98
CA SER A 349 -25.85 3.97 45.78
C SER A 349 -25.26 5.35 46.08
N SER A 350 -25.33 5.82 47.33
CA SER A 350 -24.72 7.07 47.81
C SER A 350 -23.21 6.94 48.07
N LEU A 351 -22.75 5.73 48.45
CA LEU A 351 -21.32 5.43 48.60
C LEU A 351 -20.62 5.59 47.24
N PHE A 352 -21.23 5.11 46.16
CA PHE A 352 -20.70 5.18 44.79
C PHE A 352 -20.22 6.59 44.38
N HIS A 353 -21.02 7.63 44.62
CA HIS A 353 -20.68 9.01 44.24
C HIS A 353 -19.54 9.62 45.07
N ASN A 354 -19.52 9.37 46.39
CA ASN A 354 -18.45 9.85 47.26
C ASN A 354 -17.13 9.10 47.02
N PHE A 355 -17.21 7.80 46.73
CA PHE A 355 -16.06 6.93 46.51
C PHE A 355 -15.35 7.26 45.19
N PHE A 356 -16.12 7.49 44.12
CA PHE A 356 -15.58 7.75 42.78
C PHE A 356 -14.88 9.12 42.67
N ASN A 357 -15.43 10.15 43.33
CA ASN A 357 -14.92 11.52 43.21
C ASN A 357 -13.70 11.83 44.10
N HIS A 358 -13.56 11.16 45.25
CA HIS A 358 -12.51 11.49 46.23
C HIS A 358 -11.45 10.39 46.39
N VAL A 359 -11.87 9.15 46.68
CA VAL A 359 -10.95 8.04 47.02
C VAL A 359 -10.33 7.41 45.76
N PHE A 360 -11.10 7.33 44.68
CA PHE A 360 -10.66 6.70 43.44
C PHE A 360 -9.73 7.57 42.57
N SER A 361 -9.58 8.87 42.85
CA SER A 361 -8.86 9.79 41.96
C SER A 361 -7.37 9.46 41.79
N GLN A 362 -6.68 9.04 42.87
CA GLN A 362 -5.24 8.74 42.84
C GLN A 362 -4.89 7.33 42.35
N HIS A 363 -5.82 6.37 42.46
CA HIS A 363 -5.55 4.95 42.19
C HIS A 363 -6.48 4.33 41.13
N ARG A 364 -7.18 5.15 40.35
CA ARG A 364 -8.19 4.72 39.36
C ARG A 364 -7.72 3.73 38.33
N GLN A 365 -6.43 3.77 37.98
CA GLN A 365 -5.80 2.88 37.01
C GLN A 365 -5.69 1.42 37.49
N TYR A 366 -5.89 1.16 38.79
CA TYR A 366 -5.75 -0.15 39.41
C TYR A 366 -7.10 -0.84 39.69
N LEU A 367 -8.23 -0.28 39.23
CA LEU A 367 -9.57 -0.83 39.50
C LEU A 367 -9.70 -2.27 38.98
N CYS A 368 -9.36 -2.48 37.70
CA CYS A 368 -9.51 -3.80 37.09
C CYS A 368 -8.53 -4.81 37.69
N ALA A 369 -7.32 -4.39 38.06
CA ALA A 369 -6.35 -5.23 38.76
C ALA A 369 -6.87 -5.69 40.15
N ALA A 370 -7.44 -4.77 40.93
CA ALA A 370 -8.03 -5.10 42.22
C ALA A 370 -9.26 -6.02 42.07
N ALA A 371 -10.15 -5.72 41.12
CA ALA A 371 -11.32 -6.55 40.85
C ALA A 371 -10.93 -7.97 40.40
N TRP A 372 -9.89 -8.09 39.55
CA TRP A 372 -9.31 -9.36 39.13
C TRP A 372 -8.91 -10.22 40.34
N ILE A 373 -8.09 -9.67 41.25
CA ILE A 373 -7.59 -10.40 42.41
C ILE A 373 -8.72 -10.84 43.35
N LEU A 374 -9.76 -10.01 43.50
CA LEU A 374 -10.93 -10.36 44.30
C LEU A 374 -11.72 -11.50 43.68
N LEU A 375 -11.93 -11.47 42.36
CA LEU A 375 -12.64 -12.52 41.62
C LEU A 375 -11.85 -13.84 41.60
N GLU A 376 -10.53 -13.79 41.49
CA GLU A 376 -9.67 -14.98 41.53
C GLU A 376 -9.69 -15.65 42.92
N LYS A 377 -9.74 -14.86 44.00
CA LYS A 377 -9.69 -15.38 45.38
C LYS A 377 -11.06 -15.73 45.96
N GLN A 378 -12.10 -14.95 45.66
CA GLN A 378 -13.43 -15.04 46.30
C GLN A 378 -14.54 -14.59 45.32
N ALA A 379 -14.78 -15.36 44.27
CA ALA A 379 -15.76 -15.00 43.22
C ALA A 379 -17.19 -14.74 43.75
N ASP A 380 -17.65 -15.52 44.74
CA ASP A 380 -19.03 -15.47 45.24
C ASP A 380 -19.39 -14.19 46.02
N THR A 381 -18.39 -13.43 46.47
CA THR A 381 -18.61 -12.22 47.29
C THR A 381 -18.61 -10.92 46.47
N VAL A 382 -18.34 -11.00 45.16
CA VAL A 382 -18.17 -9.83 44.28
C VAL A 382 -19.42 -9.56 43.45
N ASN A 383 -20.02 -8.38 43.61
CA ASN A 383 -21.13 -7.90 42.78
C ASN A 383 -20.62 -7.34 41.45
N THR A 384 -20.59 -8.20 40.44
CA THR A 384 -20.11 -7.89 39.07
C THR A 384 -21.03 -6.91 38.32
N GLY A 385 -22.31 -6.84 38.71
CA GLY A 385 -23.25 -5.82 38.23
C GLY A 385 -22.86 -4.40 38.66
N GLN A 386 -22.34 -4.23 39.89
CA GLN A 386 -21.80 -2.95 40.33
C GLN A 386 -20.49 -2.61 39.61
N LEU A 387 -19.62 -3.59 39.37
CA LEU A 387 -18.41 -3.39 38.56
C LEU A 387 -18.76 -2.88 37.15
N SER A 388 -19.76 -3.47 36.50
CA SER A 388 -20.27 -2.99 35.19
C SER A 388 -20.70 -1.52 35.23
N ARG A 389 -21.40 -1.10 36.30
CA ARG A 389 -21.82 0.29 36.49
C ARG A 389 -20.64 1.23 36.68
N VAL A 390 -19.65 0.83 37.50
CA VAL A 390 -18.42 1.62 37.71
C VAL A 390 -17.65 1.82 36.41
N LEU A 391 -17.46 0.73 35.63
CA LEU A 391 -16.73 0.79 34.36
C LEU A 391 -17.43 1.70 33.34
N LYS A 392 -18.76 1.75 33.33
CA LYS A 392 -19.55 2.65 32.46
C LYS A 392 -19.37 4.13 32.80
N GLU A 393 -19.00 4.46 34.04
CA GLU A 393 -18.66 5.83 34.45
C GLU A 393 -17.19 6.20 34.16
N LEU A 394 -16.37 5.25 33.71
CA LEU A 394 -15.06 5.55 33.14
C LEU A 394 -15.18 6.02 31.70
N SER A 395 -14.19 6.78 31.21
CA SER A 395 -13.99 6.94 29.77
C SER A 395 -13.45 5.65 29.16
N ALA A 396 -13.67 5.45 27.86
CA ALA A 396 -13.19 4.24 27.18
C ALA A 396 -11.66 4.09 27.25
N GLU A 397 -10.92 5.20 27.22
CA GLU A 397 -9.46 5.21 27.35
C GLU A 397 -9.00 4.78 28.76
N GLU A 398 -9.70 5.24 29.81
CA GLU A 398 -9.40 4.81 31.18
C GLU A 398 -9.68 3.32 31.39
N VAL A 399 -10.70 2.77 30.71
CA VAL A 399 -10.96 1.32 30.69
C VAL A 399 -9.80 0.59 30.00
N THR A 400 -9.31 1.10 28.86
CA THR A 400 -8.12 0.54 28.19
C THR A 400 -6.95 0.49 29.16
N ALA A 401 -6.57 1.62 29.76
CA ALA A 401 -5.43 1.70 30.67
C ALA A 401 -5.58 0.75 31.86
N ASN A 402 -6.79 0.65 32.44
CA ASN A 402 -7.07 -0.29 33.52
C ASN A 402 -6.87 -1.77 33.11
N ILE A 403 -7.27 -2.15 31.89
CA ILE A 403 -7.09 -3.52 31.39
C ILE A 403 -5.61 -3.84 31.19
N TYR A 404 -4.82 -2.91 30.64
CA TYR A 404 -3.37 -3.10 30.51
C TYR A 404 -2.69 -3.27 31.87
N VAL A 405 -3.03 -2.43 32.85
CA VAL A 405 -2.51 -2.55 34.22
C VAL A 405 -2.95 -3.87 34.87
N MET A 406 -4.19 -4.29 34.66
CA MET A 406 -4.68 -5.59 35.13
C MET A 406 -3.88 -6.75 34.51
N VAL A 407 -3.60 -6.72 33.20
CA VAL A 407 -2.78 -7.73 32.53
C VAL A 407 -1.36 -7.76 33.10
N ASP A 408 -0.74 -6.59 33.31
CA ASP A 408 0.60 -6.51 33.92
C ASP A 408 0.62 -7.15 35.32
N VAL A 409 -0.38 -6.85 36.17
CA VAL A 409 -0.51 -7.43 37.52
C VAL A 409 -0.82 -8.93 37.47
N LEU A 410 -1.69 -9.37 36.55
CA LEU A 410 -2.04 -10.77 36.34
C LEU A 410 -0.80 -11.59 35.99
N LEU A 411 -0.03 -11.16 35.01
CA LEU A 411 1.18 -11.85 34.55
C LEU A 411 2.25 -11.85 35.65
N PHE A 412 2.45 -10.73 36.34
CA PHE A 412 3.35 -10.65 37.48
C PHE A 412 2.99 -11.67 38.58
N ASN A 413 1.72 -11.74 38.98
CA ASN A 413 1.26 -12.69 39.98
C ASN A 413 1.38 -14.14 39.50
N ALA A 414 1.10 -14.41 38.22
CA ALA A 414 1.28 -15.74 37.63
C ALA A 414 2.73 -16.23 37.76
N GLN A 415 3.69 -15.36 37.40
CA GLN A 415 5.12 -15.65 37.57
C GLN A 415 5.48 -15.85 39.04
N LEU A 416 4.98 -14.99 39.95
CA LEU A 416 5.20 -15.17 41.38
C LEU A 416 4.70 -16.54 41.86
N TYR A 417 3.49 -16.97 41.52
CA TYR A 417 2.97 -18.27 41.96
C TYR A 417 3.84 -19.43 41.49
N VAL A 418 4.30 -19.39 40.24
CA VAL A 418 5.20 -20.42 39.69
C VAL A 418 6.53 -20.43 40.45
N ASN A 419 7.09 -19.26 40.73
CA ASN A 419 8.32 -19.12 41.51
C ASN A 419 8.17 -19.63 42.96
N HIS A 420 6.95 -19.59 43.51
CA HIS A 420 6.61 -20.17 44.82
C HIS A 420 6.27 -21.67 44.76
N GLY A 421 6.47 -22.33 43.62
CA GLY A 421 6.32 -23.79 43.47
C GLY A 421 4.95 -24.26 42.98
N HIS A 422 4.04 -23.37 42.60
CA HIS A 422 2.78 -23.79 41.97
C HIS A 422 3.00 -24.28 40.53
N SER A 423 2.21 -25.27 40.11
CA SER A 423 2.22 -25.72 38.71
C SER A 423 1.75 -24.60 37.79
N ALA A 424 2.51 -24.35 36.72
CA ALA A 424 2.14 -23.37 35.69
C ALA A 424 0.78 -23.69 35.03
N GLN A 425 0.42 -24.98 34.95
CA GLN A 425 -0.88 -25.40 34.41
C GLN A 425 -2.04 -25.01 35.34
N ASP A 426 -1.89 -25.18 36.64
CA ASP A 426 -2.91 -24.83 37.63
C ASP A 426 -3.12 -23.31 37.70
N VAL A 427 -2.02 -22.55 37.65
CA VAL A 427 -2.05 -21.08 37.57
C VAL A 427 -2.81 -20.65 36.31
N LEU A 428 -2.47 -21.22 35.16
CA LEU A 428 -3.13 -20.91 33.90
C LEU A 428 -4.62 -21.30 33.91
N TYR A 429 -4.99 -22.44 34.51
CA TYR A 429 -6.38 -22.85 34.64
C TYR A 429 -7.23 -21.85 35.44
N ARG A 430 -6.70 -21.35 36.56
CA ARG A 430 -7.36 -20.30 37.35
C ARG A 430 -7.55 -19.03 36.52
N ILE A 431 -6.49 -18.59 35.84
CA ILE A 431 -6.53 -17.41 34.97
C ILE A 431 -7.63 -17.56 33.89
N LYS A 432 -7.64 -18.70 33.19
CA LYS A 432 -8.63 -19.02 32.15
C LYS A 432 -10.06 -18.93 32.70
N THR A 433 -10.31 -19.52 33.85
CA THR A 433 -11.65 -19.56 34.47
C THR A 433 -12.15 -18.16 34.82
N THR A 434 -11.31 -17.35 35.47
CA THR A 434 -11.70 -15.98 35.87
C THR A 434 -11.88 -15.06 34.66
N LEU A 435 -10.99 -15.14 33.65
CA LEU A 435 -11.14 -14.36 32.42
C LEU A 435 -12.40 -14.74 31.63
N ALA A 436 -12.76 -16.03 31.57
CA ALA A 436 -13.97 -16.46 30.88
C ALA A 436 -15.23 -15.82 31.48
N GLY A 437 -15.30 -15.74 32.82
CA GLY A 437 -16.39 -15.06 33.52
C GLY A 437 -16.48 -13.57 33.20
N LEU A 438 -15.33 -12.88 33.13
CA LEU A 438 -15.25 -11.44 32.85
C LEU A 438 -15.60 -11.08 31.41
N VAL A 439 -15.14 -11.88 30.44
CA VAL A 439 -15.28 -11.58 29.01
C VAL A 439 -16.60 -12.10 28.44
N TRP A 440 -17.02 -13.32 28.80
CA TRP A 440 -18.14 -13.99 28.13
C TRP A 440 -19.41 -14.01 28.97
N SER A 441 -19.33 -14.38 30.25
CA SER A 441 -20.51 -14.48 31.11
C SER A 441 -21.03 -13.09 31.52
N GLN A 442 -20.13 -12.20 31.91
CA GLN A 442 -20.48 -10.86 32.41
C GLN A 442 -20.27 -9.76 31.35
N GLU A 443 -19.54 -10.07 30.27
CA GLU A 443 -19.26 -9.15 29.15
C GLU A 443 -18.76 -7.76 29.58
N LEU A 444 -17.85 -7.72 30.57
CA LEU A 444 -17.36 -6.49 31.18
C LEU A 444 -16.22 -5.85 30.39
N PHE A 445 -15.39 -6.66 29.73
CA PHE A 445 -14.19 -6.19 29.05
C PHE A 445 -14.32 -6.28 27.52
N PRO A 446 -13.84 -5.26 26.79
CA PRO A 446 -13.66 -5.36 25.35
C PRO A 446 -12.65 -6.46 25.01
N PHE A 447 -13.11 -7.43 24.21
CA PHE A 447 -12.31 -8.60 23.81
C PHE A 447 -11.07 -8.22 23.02
N ASP A 448 -11.21 -7.29 22.07
CA ASP A 448 -10.14 -6.75 21.24
C ASP A 448 -9.02 -6.08 22.06
N ILE A 449 -9.39 -5.31 23.08
CA ILE A 449 -8.42 -4.63 23.97
C ILE A 449 -7.67 -5.62 24.86
N LEU A 450 -8.35 -6.65 25.38
CA LEU A 450 -7.70 -7.70 26.16
C LEU A 450 -6.68 -8.48 25.32
N LEU A 451 -7.04 -8.80 24.07
CA LEU A 451 -6.14 -9.48 23.12
C LEU A 451 -4.88 -8.65 22.87
N LEU A 452 -5.05 -7.35 22.58
CA LEU A 452 -3.91 -6.45 22.40
C LEU A 452 -3.04 -6.41 23.65
N ALA A 453 -3.63 -6.10 24.82
CA ALA A 453 -2.88 -5.99 26.07
C ALA A 453 -2.01 -7.22 26.38
N LEU A 454 -2.49 -8.43 26.09
CA LEU A 454 -1.73 -9.67 26.21
C LEU A 454 -0.67 -9.81 25.11
N ALA A 455 -1.02 -9.56 23.85
CA ALA A 455 -0.11 -9.69 22.72
C ALA A 455 1.08 -8.73 22.78
N ASP A 456 0.91 -7.63 23.50
CA ASP A 456 1.90 -6.59 23.72
C ASP A 456 2.84 -6.88 24.90
N ARG A 457 2.68 -8.05 25.52
CA ARG A 457 3.55 -8.64 26.55
C ARG A 457 4.04 -10.00 26.06
N ASP A 458 4.42 -10.06 24.78
CA ASP A 458 4.89 -11.27 24.10
C ASP A 458 6.23 -11.81 24.64
N ASP A 459 6.91 -11.03 25.48
CA ASP A 459 8.06 -11.44 26.29
C ASP A 459 7.68 -12.33 27.49
N ASP A 460 6.41 -12.34 27.90
CA ASP A 460 5.92 -13.16 29.00
C ASP A 460 5.45 -14.56 28.56
N ILE A 461 5.89 -15.59 29.29
CA ILE A 461 5.60 -17.00 29.00
C ILE A 461 4.10 -17.36 29.01
N PHE A 462 3.25 -16.58 29.70
CA PHE A 462 1.82 -16.82 29.81
C PHE A 462 1.00 -16.02 28.78
N ALA A 463 1.47 -14.85 28.36
CA ALA A 463 0.64 -13.90 27.64
C ALA A 463 0.09 -14.45 26.31
N LEU A 464 0.97 -14.91 25.41
CA LEU A 464 0.53 -15.51 24.13
C LEU A 464 -0.22 -16.84 24.34
N ARG A 465 0.03 -17.59 25.42
CA ARG A 465 -0.73 -18.80 25.76
C ARG A 465 -2.18 -18.47 26.15
N ILE A 466 -2.40 -17.36 26.84
CA ILE A 466 -3.75 -16.87 27.17
C ILE A 466 -4.46 -16.41 25.89
N VAL A 467 -3.76 -15.71 24.98
CA VAL A 467 -4.29 -15.34 23.66
C VAL A 467 -4.73 -16.58 22.87
N VAL A 468 -3.89 -17.60 22.80
CA VAL A 468 -4.21 -18.89 22.15
C VAL A 468 -5.46 -19.52 22.75
N TRP A 469 -5.58 -19.55 24.08
CA TRP A 469 -6.77 -20.08 24.73
C TRP A 469 -8.04 -19.27 24.38
N LEU A 470 -7.98 -17.94 24.49
CA LEU A 470 -9.09 -17.04 24.16
C LEU A 470 -9.60 -17.25 22.73
N LEU A 471 -8.68 -17.50 21.79
CA LEU A 471 -9.01 -17.65 20.38
C LEU A 471 -9.40 -19.08 19.99
N PHE A 472 -8.80 -20.11 20.57
CA PHE A 472 -8.94 -21.47 20.03
C PHE A 472 -9.68 -22.44 20.94
N GLU A 473 -9.59 -22.24 22.26
CA GLU A 473 -10.13 -23.16 23.26
C GLU A 473 -11.45 -22.65 23.87
N CYS A 474 -11.76 -21.35 23.72
CA CYS A 474 -13.02 -20.78 24.19
C CYS A 474 -14.14 -20.95 23.14
N PRO A 475 -15.24 -21.66 23.46
CA PRO A 475 -16.34 -21.89 22.51
C PRO A 475 -17.19 -20.64 22.25
N ASP A 476 -17.29 -19.71 23.21
CA ASP A 476 -18.13 -18.51 23.11
C ASP A 476 -17.73 -17.63 21.92
N PHE A 477 -16.43 -17.41 21.72
CA PHE A 477 -15.95 -16.60 20.60
C PHE A 477 -16.23 -17.27 19.25
N GLU A 478 -15.96 -18.57 19.14
CA GLU A 478 -16.23 -19.34 17.92
C GLU A 478 -17.71 -19.30 17.54
N GLN A 479 -18.61 -19.47 18.52
CA GLN A 479 -20.05 -19.38 18.30
C GLN A 479 -20.46 -17.98 17.81
N ARG A 480 -19.89 -16.91 18.39
CA ARG A 480 -20.14 -15.52 17.94
C ARG A 480 -19.64 -15.29 16.52
N VAL A 481 -18.48 -15.80 16.15
CA VAL A 481 -17.97 -15.70 14.77
C VAL A 481 -18.90 -16.41 13.79
N GLN A 482 -19.35 -17.62 14.12
CA GLN A 482 -20.30 -18.36 13.26
C GLN A 482 -21.61 -17.58 13.09
N ASN A 483 -22.15 -16.99 14.15
CA ASN A 483 -23.36 -16.18 14.09
C ASN A 483 -23.16 -14.90 13.28
N CYS A 484 -22.04 -14.21 13.47
CA CYS A 484 -21.66 -13.00 12.74
C CYS A 484 -21.57 -13.27 11.23
N CYS A 485 -20.89 -14.35 10.82
CA CYS A 485 -20.75 -14.71 9.41
C CYS A 485 -22.11 -15.08 8.78
N ARG A 486 -22.97 -15.82 9.51
CA ARG A 486 -24.32 -16.16 9.04
C ARG A 486 -25.20 -14.91 8.87
N ALA A 487 -25.15 -13.97 9.82
CA ALA A 487 -25.96 -12.76 9.81
C ALA A 487 -25.53 -11.76 8.72
N ARG A 488 -24.22 -11.62 8.46
CA ARG A 488 -23.68 -10.68 7.47
C ARG A 488 -23.87 -11.11 6.02
N GLY A 489 -23.89 -12.42 5.74
CA GLY A 489 -23.94 -12.95 4.37
C GLY A 489 -22.62 -12.74 3.62
N SER A 490 -22.64 -12.68 2.29
CA SER A 490 -21.41 -12.55 1.48
C SER A 490 -20.62 -11.29 1.83
N TRP A 491 -19.28 -11.37 1.78
CA TRP A 491 -18.38 -10.21 1.91
C TRP A 491 -18.57 -9.20 0.77
N GLU A 492 -19.03 -9.66 -0.40
CA GLU A 492 -19.45 -8.81 -1.52
C GLU A 492 -20.83 -8.20 -1.25
N HIS A 493 -20.89 -7.32 -0.25
CA HIS A 493 -22.15 -6.75 0.25
C HIS A 493 -23.00 -6.07 -0.85
N TRP A 494 -22.37 -5.58 -1.92
CA TRP A 494 -23.03 -4.98 -3.08
C TRP A 494 -23.86 -5.99 -3.89
N LEU A 495 -23.60 -7.30 -3.78
CA LEU A 495 -24.37 -8.38 -4.41
C LEU A 495 -25.48 -8.93 -3.50
N ASN A 496 -25.50 -8.60 -2.21
CA ASN A 496 -26.48 -9.16 -1.27
C ASN A 496 -27.86 -8.50 -1.43
N HIS A 497 -28.85 -9.22 -1.93
CA HIS A 497 -30.18 -8.64 -2.20
C HIS A 497 -31.07 -8.40 -0.96
N GLY A 498 -30.65 -8.82 0.24
CA GLY A 498 -31.47 -8.75 1.46
C GLY A 498 -32.68 -9.70 1.43
N PRO A 499 -33.69 -9.50 2.29
CA PRO A 499 -33.85 -8.40 3.24
C PRO A 499 -32.87 -8.51 4.42
N PHE A 500 -32.42 -7.37 4.93
CA PHE A 500 -31.61 -7.31 6.13
C PHE A 500 -32.49 -7.21 7.38
N GLN A 501 -31.95 -7.62 8.52
CA GLN A 501 -32.62 -7.52 9.81
C GLN A 501 -31.75 -6.72 10.78
N ARG A 502 -32.38 -5.87 11.59
CA ARG A 502 -31.69 -5.16 12.67
C ARG A 502 -31.36 -6.15 13.78
N ALA A 503 -30.09 -6.27 14.09
CA ALA A 503 -29.66 -7.09 15.21
C ALA A 503 -29.80 -6.35 16.55
N ASP A 504 -30.00 -7.11 17.62
CA ASP A 504 -29.98 -6.57 18.97
C ASP A 504 -28.54 -6.08 19.31
N PRO A 505 -28.37 -4.80 19.72
CA PRO A 505 -27.04 -4.27 19.99
C PRO A 505 -26.26 -5.03 21.06
N GLN A 506 -26.94 -5.58 22.08
CA GLN A 506 -26.27 -6.33 23.15
C GLN A 506 -25.77 -7.68 22.64
N ALA A 507 -26.58 -8.40 21.86
CA ALA A 507 -26.17 -9.65 21.25
C ALA A 507 -24.93 -9.51 20.34
N VAL A 508 -24.80 -8.37 19.65
CA VAL A 508 -23.74 -8.12 18.65
C VAL A 508 -22.48 -7.48 19.24
N LEU A 509 -22.63 -6.54 20.17
CA LEU A 509 -21.52 -5.74 20.71
C LEU A 509 -21.15 -6.12 22.14
N GLY A 510 -22.02 -6.82 22.88
CA GLY A 510 -21.85 -7.13 24.30
C GLY A 510 -22.16 -5.96 25.23
N ASN A 511 -22.38 -6.28 26.51
CA ASN A 511 -22.83 -5.32 27.53
C ASN A 511 -21.87 -4.15 27.81
N HIS A 512 -20.57 -4.35 27.62
CA HIS A 512 -19.55 -3.33 27.82
C HIS A 512 -19.67 -2.15 26.84
N LEU A 513 -20.23 -2.36 25.63
CA LEU A 513 -20.38 -1.30 24.62
C LEU A 513 -21.78 -0.68 24.57
N VAL A 514 -22.82 -1.42 24.93
CA VAL A 514 -24.22 -0.95 24.77
C VAL A 514 -24.58 0.23 25.68
N GLY A 515 -23.85 0.43 26.79
CA GLY A 515 -23.81 1.69 27.56
C GLY A 515 -25.17 2.39 27.77
N LYS A 516 -25.18 3.73 27.63
CA LYS A 516 -26.39 4.57 27.55
C LYS A 516 -26.92 4.69 26.10
N ASP A 517 -26.08 4.39 25.11
CA ASP A 517 -26.36 4.54 23.68
C ASP A 517 -26.94 3.26 23.06
N ARG A 518 -28.27 3.15 23.09
CA ARG A 518 -28.99 1.98 22.55
C ARG A 518 -29.40 2.12 21.08
N PHE A 519 -28.69 2.93 20.31
CA PHE A 519 -28.94 3.06 18.88
C PHE A 519 -28.80 1.68 18.19
N PRO A 520 -29.64 1.36 17.19
CA PRO A 520 -29.49 0.12 16.43
C PRO A 520 -28.09 0.00 15.79
N VAL A 521 -27.69 -1.23 15.49
CA VAL A 521 -26.45 -1.53 14.77
C VAL A 521 -26.77 -1.75 13.29
N PHE A 522 -26.01 -1.13 12.38
CA PHE A 522 -26.15 -1.33 10.93
C PHE A 522 -25.15 -2.37 10.42
N PHE A 523 -23.87 -2.17 10.74
CA PHE A 523 -22.76 -2.93 10.20
C PHE A 523 -21.69 -3.27 11.23
N ASP A 524 -21.80 -2.81 12.46
CA ASP A 524 -20.82 -3.06 13.51
C ASP A 524 -20.99 -4.45 14.13
N ASP A 525 -19.89 -5.09 14.57
CA ASP A 525 -19.94 -6.36 15.30
C ASP A 525 -18.59 -6.60 16.01
N MET A 526 -18.62 -7.19 17.20
CA MET A 526 -17.42 -7.47 17.97
C MET A 526 -16.40 -8.34 17.19
N CYS A 527 -16.86 -9.29 16.37
CA CYS A 527 -16.00 -10.18 15.61
C CYS A 527 -15.26 -9.43 14.48
N VAL A 528 -15.94 -8.53 13.76
CA VAL A 528 -15.27 -7.75 12.69
C VAL A 528 -14.39 -6.64 13.26
N ARG A 529 -14.71 -6.10 14.44
CA ARG A 529 -13.83 -5.18 15.17
C ARG A 529 -12.49 -5.84 15.52
N ALA A 530 -12.49 -7.16 15.77
CA ALA A 530 -11.28 -7.92 16.06
C ALA A 530 -10.37 -8.15 14.85
N LEU A 531 -10.83 -7.93 13.61
CA LEU A 531 -10.02 -8.18 12.40
C LEU A 531 -8.69 -7.40 12.34
N PRO A 532 -8.65 -6.06 12.54
CA PRO A 532 -7.37 -5.34 12.61
C PRO A 532 -6.49 -5.83 13.77
N VAL A 533 -7.08 -6.31 14.86
CA VAL A 533 -6.31 -6.92 15.97
C VAL A 533 -5.73 -8.28 15.55
N PHE A 534 -6.46 -9.09 14.80
CA PHE A 534 -5.97 -10.38 14.28
C PHE A 534 -4.77 -10.19 13.35
N THR A 535 -4.76 -9.12 12.56
CA THR A 535 -3.60 -8.71 11.76
C THR A 535 -2.37 -8.46 12.64
N LEU A 536 -2.53 -7.73 13.74
CA LEU A 536 -1.43 -7.50 14.70
C LEU A 536 -1.01 -8.78 15.44
N LEU A 537 -1.97 -9.63 15.83
CA LEU A 537 -1.69 -10.92 16.47
C LEU A 537 -0.92 -11.87 15.56
N LEU A 538 -1.25 -11.91 14.27
CA LEU A 538 -0.51 -12.72 13.31
C LEU A 538 0.97 -12.30 13.29
N PHE A 539 1.23 -11.00 13.34
CA PHE A 539 2.59 -10.47 13.36
C PHE A 539 3.29 -10.88 14.67
N ARG A 540 2.62 -10.74 15.82
CA ARG A 540 3.16 -11.21 17.11
C ARG A 540 3.51 -12.70 17.07
N PHE A 541 2.66 -13.54 16.48
CA PHE A 541 2.95 -14.97 16.37
C PHE A 541 4.15 -15.26 15.47
N ILE A 542 4.28 -14.57 14.32
CA ILE A 542 5.46 -14.70 13.45
C ILE A 542 6.72 -14.21 14.18
N GLU A 543 6.63 -13.06 14.85
CA GLU A 543 7.73 -12.45 15.60
C GLU A 543 8.24 -13.33 16.75
N ASN A 544 7.39 -14.21 17.29
CA ASN A 544 7.69 -15.16 18.36
C ASN A 544 7.85 -16.61 17.87
N ASP A 545 8.10 -16.80 16.57
CA ASP A 545 8.36 -18.12 15.96
C ASP A 545 7.20 -19.13 16.16
N ALA A 546 5.99 -18.64 16.41
CA ALA A 546 4.76 -19.40 16.66
C ALA A 546 3.94 -19.61 15.37
N LEU A 547 4.61 -20.03 14.29
CA LEU A 547 4.03 -20.12 12.94
C LEU A 547 2.86 -21.12 12.83
N GLU A 548 2.86 -22.21 13.60
CA GLU A 548 1.75 -23.16 13.62
C GLU A 548 0.46 -22.54 14.18
N ILE A 549 0.59 -21.69 15.19
CA ILE A 549 -0.52 -20.96 15.79
C ILE A 549 -1.04 -19.90 14.81
N ALA A 550 -0.14 -19.20 14.12
CA ALA A 550 -0.48 -18.27 13.06
C ALA A 550 -1.25 -18.97 11.92
N GLU A 551 -0.81 -20.15 11.48
CA GLU A 551 -1.48 -20.95 10.46
C GLU A 551 -2.90 -21.36 10.93
N ARG A 552 -3.01 -21.82 12.19
CA ARG A 552 -4.28 -22.21 12.79
C ARG A 552 -5.27 -21.03 12.90
N LEU A 553 -4.78 -19.81 13.14
CA LEU A 553 -5.61 -18.60 13.18
C LEU A 553 -6.24 -18.33 11.81
N LEU A 554 -5.44 -18.35 10.75
CA LEU A 554 -5.90 -18.15 9.38
C LEU A 554 -6.88 -19.26 8.96
N GLU A 555 -6.60 -20.50 9.36
CA GLU A 555 -7.46 -21.64 9.05
C GLU A 555 -8.84 -21.55 9.72
N LYS A 556 -8.84 -21.44 11.06
CA LYS A 556 -10.07 -21.47 11.87
C LYS A 556 -10.99 -20.30 11.55
N TYR A 557 -10.41 -19.13 11.25
CA TYR A 557 -11.14 -17.88 11.02
C TYR A 557 -11.11 -17.39 9.56
N SER A 558 -10.80 -18.29 8.61
CA SER A 558 -10.73 -17.98 7.17
C SER A 558 -11.95 -17.22 6.65
N ILE A 559 -13.17 -17.64 7.01
CA ILE A 559 -14.42 -16.96 6.62
C ILE A 559 -14.47 -15.53 7.17
N LEU A 560 -14.07 -15.33 8.43
CA LEU A 560 -14.06 -14.00 9.05
C LEU A 560 -13.04 -13.08 8.35
N PHE A 561 -11.87 -13.60 7.97
CA PHE A 561 -10.86 -12.85 7.22
C PHE A 561 -11.34 -12.36 5.85
N THR A 562 -12.38 -12.95 5.25
CA THR A 562 -12.96 -12.44 4.00
C THR A 562 -13.56 -11.03 4.14
N TYR A 563 -13.94 -10.62 5.35
CA TYR A 563 -14.44 -9.27 5.65
C TYR A 563 -13.33 -8.27 6.00
N HIS A 564 -12.05 -8.67 5.98
CA HIS A 564 -10.94 -7.77 6.25
C HIS A 564 -10.87 -6.68 5.16
N PRO A 565 -10.95 -5.38 5.51
CA PRO A 565 -11.15 -4.32 4.52
C PRO A 565 -9.96 -4.12 3.56
N THR A 566 -8.78 -4.56 3.98
CA THR A 566 -7.53 -4.46 3.22
C THR A 566 -6.84 -5.81 3.08
N ARG A 567 -7.64 -6.87 2.90
CA ARG A 567 -7.19 -8.29 2.87
C ARG A 567 -6.04 -8.55 1.88
N PHE A 568 -6.12 -7.99 0.68
CA PHE A 568 -5.08 -8.15 -0.34
C PHE A 568 -3.80 -7.43 0.08
N THR A 569 -3.92 -6.16 0.50
CA THR A 569 -2.77 -5.38 1.00
C THR A 569 -2.12 -6.06 2.20
N PHE A 570 -2.92 -6.63 3.11
CA PHE A 570 -2.43 -7.35 4.29
C PHE A 570 -1.56 -8.55 3.91
N VAL A 571 -1.99 -9.38 2.96
CA VAL A 571 -1.18 -10.52 2.48
C VAL A 571 0.10 -10.03 1.82
N ARG A 572 0.00 -9.02 0.93
CA ARG A 572 1.18 -8.41 0.28
C ARG A 572 2.20 -7.90 1.31
N ASP A 573 1.74 -7.14 2.29
CA ASP A 573 2.61 -6.50 3.28
C ASP A 573 3.20 -7.53 4.26
N THR A 574 2.45 -8.58 4.62
CA THR A 574 2.96 -9.69 5.44
C THR A 574 4.11 -10.42 4.73
N LEU A 575 3.92 -10.79 3.46
CA LEU A 575 4.95 -11.45 2.65
C LEU A 575 6.19 -10.58 2.49
N ALA A 576 6.01 -9.28 2.25
CA ALA A 576 7.12 -8.35 2.07
C ALA A 576 7.87 -8.06 3.39
N TYR A 577 7.15 -7.86 4.49
CA TYR A 577 7.74 -7.49 5.78
C TYR A 577 8.55 -8.64 6.42
N PHE A 578 8.06 -9.87 6.27
CA PHE A 578 8.71 -11.09 6.77
C PHE A 578 9.43 -11.89 5.69
N TYR A 579 9.72 -11.28 4.53
CA TYR A 579 10.41 -11.96 3.43
C TYR A 579 11.70 -12.66 3.92
N GLY A 580 11.89 -13.91 3.48
CA GLY A 580 13.00 -14.77 3.89
C GLY A 580 12.85 -15.46 5.25
N HIS A 581 11.79 -15.17 6.01
CA HIS A 581 11.54 -15.77 7.34
C HIS A 581 10.29 -16.67 7.38
N LEU A 582 9.49 -16.68 6.30
CA LEU A 582 8.26 -17.46 6.22
C LEU A 582 8.49 -18.81 5.52
N PRO A 583 8.04 -19.94 6.08
CA PRO A 583 8.11 -21.23 5.41
C PRO A 583 7.08 -21.33 4.29
N SER A 584 7.36 -22.09 3.23
CA SER A 584 6.51 -22.23 2.05
C SER A 584 5.08 -22.67 2.39
N LYS A 585 4.91 -23.58 3.35
CA LYS A 585 3.58 -24.01 3.83
C LYS A 585 2.74 -22.83 4.35
N PHE A 586 3.36 -21.93 5.12
CA PHE A 586 2.69 -20.76 5.66
C PHE A 586 2.38 -19.73 4.59
N VAL A 587 3.27 -19.55 3.60
CA VAL A 587 3.03 -18.70 2.42
C VAL A 587 1.78 -19.17 1.67
N ILE A 588 1.66 -20.48 1.38
CA ILE A 588 0.46 -21.04 0.74
C ILE A 588 -0.79 -20.77 1.59
N ARG A 589 -0.70 -20.93 2.92
CA ARG A 589 -1.82 -20.61 3.81
C ARG A 589 -2.21 -19.14 3.73
N LEU A 590 -1.25 -18.22 3.73
CA LEU A 590 -1.52 -16.78 3.57
C LEU A 590 -2.28 -16.50 2.27
N LEU A 591 -1.81 -17.06 1.16
CA LEU A 591 -2.44 -16.91 -0.16
C LEU A 591 -3.85 -17.48 -0.21
N SER A 592 -4.13 -18.58 0.51
CA SER A 592 -5.47 -19.17 0.57
C SER A 592 -6.56 -18.25 1.15
N ASN A 593 -6.17 -17.17 1.84
CA ASN A 593 -7.11 -16.15 2.30
C ASN A 593 -7.59 -15.22 1.17
N LEU A 594 -6.92 -15.22 0.02
CA LEU A 594 -7.28 -14.43 -1.15
C LEU A 594 -8.25 -15.19 -2.06
N ASP A 595 -9.10 -14.45 -2.78
CA ASP A 595 -9.94 -15.03 -3.83
C ASP A 595 -9.11 -15.15 -5.12
N LEU A 596 -8.36 -16.25 -5.22
CA LEU A 596 -7.44 -16.53 -6.33
C LEU A 596 -8.14 -16.56 -7.70
N THR A 597 -9.46 -16.78 -7.73
CA THR A 597 -10.24 -16.81 -8.98
C THR A 597 -10.56 -15.43 -9.54
N LYS A 598 -10.60 -14.42 -8.68
CA LYS A 598 -10.93 -13.04 -9.06
C LYS A 598 -9.67 -12.21 -9.31
N ILE A 599 -8.62 -12.45 -8.54
CA ILE A 599 -7.34 -11.75 -8.64
C ILE A 599 -6.58 -12.24 -9.89
N PRO A 600 -5.93 -11.36 -10.66
CA PRO A 600 -5.26 -11.72 -11.91
C PRO A 600 -3.90 -12.41 -11.67
N PHE A 601 -3.91 -13.53 -10.96
CA PHE A 601 -2.73 -14.40 -10.83
C PHE A 601 -2.43 -15.09 -12.17
N SER A 602 -1.15 -15.30 -12.45
CA SER A 602 -0.70 -16.04 -13.62
C SER A 602 -1.11 -17.52 -13.52
N ASP A 603 -1.63 -18.10 -14.61
CA ASP A 603 -2.04 -19.51 -14.64
C ASP A 603 -0.88 -20.46 -14.26
N ALA A 604 0.34 -20.17 -14.75
CA ALA A 604 1.53 -20.93 -14.41
C ALA A 604 1.83 -20.90 -12.90
N PHE A 605 1.65 -19.74 -12.25
CA PHE A 605 1.83 -19.62 -10.80
C PHE A 605 0.83 -20.48 -10.03
N LEU A 606 -0.45 -20.49 -10.45
CA LEU A 606 -1.48 -21.31 -9.80
C LEU A 606 -1.26 -22.81 -9.99
N GLN A 607 -0.70 -23.21 -11.14
CA GLN A 607 -0.34 -24.60 -11.42
C GLN A 607 0.90 -25.07 -10.63
N ASP A 608 1.88 -24.19 -10.42
CA ASP A 608 3.14 -24.49 -9.73
C ASP A 608 3.06 -24.31 -8.20
N LEU A 609 2.02 -23.63 -7.69
CA LEU A 609 1.79 -23.42 -6.24
C LEU A 609 1.86 -24.70 -5.39
N PRO A 610 1.43 -25.89 -5.86
CA PRO A 610 1.52 -27.15 -5.12
C PRO A 610 2.78 -27.98 -5.43
N SER A 611 3.51 -27.70 -6.52
CA SER A 611 4.58 -28.55 -7.03
C SER A 611 5.79 -27.76 -7.51
N SER A 612 6.94 -27.99 -6.88
CA SER A 612 8.25 -27.52 -7.33
C SER A 612 8.71 -28.28 -8.59
N SER A 613 7.96 -28.18 -9.69
CA SER A 613 8.32 -28.79 -10.98
C SER A 613 8.30 -27.77 -12.10
N SER A 614 9.33 -27.84 -12.92
CA SER A 614 9.78 -26.85 -13.90
C SER A 614 8.84 -26.68 -15.09
N GLY A 615 7.87 -25.78 -14.98
CA GLY A 615 7.58 -24.88 -16.10
C GLY A 615 8.87 -24.12 -16.47
N ASN A 616 9.01 -23.67 -17.72
CA ASN A 616 10.16 -22.86 -18.10
C ASN A 616 10.11 -21.53 -17.32
N PHE A 617 10.83 -21.46 -16.21
CA PHE A 617 10.81 -20.35 -15.24
C PHE A 617 11.03 -18.99 -15.91
N THR A 618 11.85 -18.95 -16.96
CA THR A 618 12.10 -17.76 -17.78
C THR A 618 10.87 -17.32 -18.58
N ASP A 619 10.11 -18.26 -19.15
CA ASP A 619 8.88 -17.95 -19.90
C ASP A 619 7.77 -17.43 -19.00
N TYR A 620 7.68 -17.97 -17.78
CA TYR A 620 6.79 -17.48 -16.74
C TYR A 620 7.08 -16.00 -16.40
N LEU A 621 8.35 -15.68 -16.09
CA LEU A 621 8.75 -14.30 -15.79
C LEU A 621 8.57 -13.35 -16.99
N SER A 622 8.80 -13.84 -18.21
CA SER A 622 8.56 -13.07 -19.43
C SER A 622 7.07 -12.73 -19.60
N SER A 623 6.20 -13.72 -19.40
CA SER A 623 4.74 -13.55 -19.46
C SER A 623 4.24 -12.57 -18.38
N LEU A 624 4.80 -12.66 -17.17
CA LEU A 624 4.50 -11.74 -16.08
C LEU A 624 4.83 -10.28 -16.47
N LEU A 625 6.01 -10.04 -17.03
CA LEU A 625 6.41 -8.70 -17.48
C LEU A 625 5.55 -8.18 -18.64
N ILE A 626 5.20 -9.03 -19.61
CA ILE A 626 4.30 -8.65 -20.72
C ILE A 626 2.93 -8.24 -20.18
N ASN A 627 2.42 -8.94 -19.17
CA ASN A 627 1.15 -8.59 -18.54
C ASN A 627 1.22 -7.19 -17.89
N LEU A 628 2.32 -6.87 -17.22
CA LEU A 628 2.56 -5.53 -16.66
C LEU A 628 2.64 -4.45 -17.75
N VAL A 629 3.30 -4.74 -18.88
CA VAL A 629 3.34 -3.80 -20.02
C VAL A 629 1.93 -3.49 -20.52
N ASN A 630 1.07 -4.50 -20.65
CA ASN A 630 -0.27 -4.34 -21.23
C ASN A 630 -1.27 -3.64 -20.28
N LEU A 631 -1.15 -3.86 -18.96
CA LEU A 631 -2.17 -3.44 -17.98
C LEU A 631 -1.72 -2.36 -17.00
N VAL A 632 -0.41 -2.14 -16.84
CA VAL A 632 0.16 -1.21 -15.85
C VAL A 632 0.91 -0.05 -16.50
N VAL A 633 1.70 -0.32 -17.54
CA VAL A 633 2.48 0.72 -18.22
C VAL A 633 1.58 1.51 -19.17
N PRO A 634 1.49 2.86 -19.06
CA PRO A 634 0.70 3.66 -19.99
C PRO A 634 1.27 3.53 -21.42
N PRO A 635 0.42 3.40 -22.46
CA PRO A 635 0.91 3.37 -23.83
C PRO A 635 1.60 4.69 -24.17
N LEU A 636 2.77 4.61 -24.83
CA LEU A 636 3.54 5.76 -25.29
C LEU A 636 2.72 6.55 -26.33
N THR A 637 2.00 7.59 -25.91
CA THR A 637 1.30 8.49 -26.84
C THR A 637 2.31 9.45 -27.47
N SER A 638 3.01 9.01 -28.52
CA SER A 638 3.92 9.87 -29.28
C SER A 638 3.17 10.68 -30.34
N LYS A 639 2.63 11.87 -30.00
CA LYS A 639 2.46 13.00 -30.95
C LYS A 639 2.43 14.36 -30.22
N PHE A 640 3.61 14.89 -29.87
CA PHE A 640 3.80 16.33 -29.77
C PHE A 640 4.45 16.81 -31.07
N SER A 641 3.67 17.41 -31.96
CA SER A 641 4.19 18.14 -33.11
C SER A 641 4.18 19.62 -32.77
N PHE A 642 5.36 20.23 -32.61
CA PHE A 642 5.53 21.67 -32.67
C PHE A 642 5.51 22.12 -34.14
N GLY A 643 4.68 23.12 -34.47
CA GLY A 643 4.87 24.00 -35.62
C GLY A 643 4.06 23.70 -36.89
N GLY A 644 3.37 24.73 -37.39
CA GLY A 644 3.06 24.95 -38.82
C GLY A 644 1.81 24.26 -39.36
N GLY A 645 0.77 25.05 -39.62
CA GLY A 645 -0.46 24.55 -40.24
C GLY A 645 -0.27 24.00 -41.65
N ILE A 646 -1.06 22.98 -42.01
CA ILE A 646 -1.91 22.87 -43.20
C ILE A 646 -2.76 21.60 -43.05
N LYS A 647 -4.02 21.72 -43.45
CA LYS A 647 -5.11 20.74 -43.36
C LYS A 647 -4.73 19.37 -43.94
N SER A 648 -4.89 18.31 -43.15
CA SER A 648 -5.16 16.96 -43.68
C SER A 648 -6.09 16.22 -42.71
N GLN A 649 -7.09 15.55 -43.30
CA GLN A 649 -8.23 14.90 -42.64
C GLN A 649 -7.79 13.79 -41.67
N PRO A 650 -8.62 13.44 -40.67
CA PRO A 650 -8.34 12.29 -39.81
C PRO A 650 -8.44 11.02 -40.65
N ILE A 651 -7.31 10.34 -40.84
CA ILE A 651 -7.28 8.95 -41.31
C ILE A 651 -8.01 8.13 -40.25
N VAL A 652 -9.20 7.67 -40.62
CA VAL A 652 -9.98 6.67 -39.92
C VAL A 652 -9.09 5.45 -39.68
N ALA A 653 -8.79 5.16 -38.41
CA ALA A 653 -8.21 3.89 -38.02
C ALA A 653 -9.13 2.75 -38.50
N PRO A 654 -8.61 1.66 -39.08
CA PRO A 654 -9.44 0.55 -39.50
C PRO A 654 -10.18 -0.03 -38.29
N LEU A 655 -11.47 -0.28 -38.51
CA LEU A 655 -12.36 -1.03 -37.64
C LEU A 655 -11.78 -2.44 -37.43
N VAL A 656 -11.08 -2.68 -36.32
CA VAL A 656 -10.74 -4.04 -35.87
C VAL A 656 -11.90 -4.54 -35.03
N SER A 657 -12.60 -5.52 -35.59
CA SER A 657 -13.62 -6.34 -34.95
C SER A 657 -13.04 -7.19 -33.81
N SER A 658 -13.70 -7.10 -32.65
CA SER A 658 -13.91 -8.19 -31.67
C SER A 658 -12.69 -8.96 -31.14
N SER A 659 -11.87 -8.29 -30.33
CA SER A 659 -11.44 -8.78 -29.01
C SER A 659 -10.71 -7.63 -28.31
N LEU A 660 -11.46 -6.71 -27.68
CA LEU A 660 -10.86 -5.77 -26.76
C LEU A 660 -10.13 -6.56 -25.66
N PRO A 661 -8.96 -6.11 -25.16
CA PRO A 661 -8.53 -6.53 -23.83
C PRO A 661 -9.66 -6.17 -22.87
N GLU A 662 -10.09 -7.11 -22.04
CA GLU A 662 -11.25 -6.99 -21.16
C GLU A 662 -11.34 -5.58 -20.57
N ASN A 663 -12.49 -4.93 -20.77
CA ASN A 663 -12.81 -3.62 -20.20
C ASN A 663 -12.38 -3.64 -18.72
N PRO A 664 -11.57 -2.68 -18.21
CA PRO A 664 -11.08 -2.73 -16.84
C PRO A 664 -12.23 -3.04 -15.89
N LYS A 665 -12.09 -4.14 -15.16
CA LYS A 665 -13.09 -4.66 -14.22
C LYS A 665 -13.61 -3.51 -13.36
N ALA A 666 -14.93 -3.49 -13.15
CA ALA A 666 -15.55 -2.40 -12.40
C ALA A 666 -14.94 -2.32 -10.99
N PHE A 667 -14.74 -1.11 -10.46
CA PHE A 667 -14.05 -0.88 -9.17
C PHE A 667 -14.56 -1.79 -8.05
N TYR A 668 -15.88 -1.99 -7.95
CA TYR A 668 -16.46 -2.81 -6.91
C TYR A 668 -16.07 -4.30 -6.96
N GLN A 669 -15.57 -4.81 -8.10
CA GLN A 669 -15.06 -6.18 -8.20
C GLN A 669 -13.70 -6.34 -7.51
N HIS A 670 -12.92 -5.24 -7.43
CA HIS A 670 -11.57 -5.21 -6.87
C HIS A 670 -11.30 -3.91 -6.13
N GLN A 671 -11.76 -3.85 -4.88
CA GLN A 671 -11.71 -2.62 -4.08
C GLN A 671 -10.37 -2.40 -3.35
N ASP A 672 -9.51 -3.42 -3.29
CA ASP A 672 -8.20 -3.42 -2.62
C ASP A 672 -7.17 -3.99 -3.62
N PRO A 673 -6.08 -3.27 -3.96
CA PRO A 673 -5.51 -2.08 -3.31
C PRO A 673 -6.16 -0.73 -3.68
N GLY A 674 -7.08 -0.73 -4.64
CA GLY A 674 -7.90 0.44 -5.00
C GLY A 674 -8.09 0.55 -6.50
N THR A 675 -7.03 0.43 -7.30
CA THR A 675 -7.10 0.50 -8.77
C THR A 675 -6.72 -0.82 -9.42
N TYR A 676 -7.28 -1.10 -10.60
CA TYR A 676 -6.96 -2.33 -11.32
C TYR A 676 -5.47 -2.44 -11.75
N PRO A 677 -4.81 -1.38 -12.26
CA PRO A 677 -3.38 -1.45 -12.55
C PRO A 677 -2.53 -1.74 -11.31
N GLN A 678 -2.89 -1.14 -10.16
CA GLN A 678 -2.20 -1.41 -8.91
C GLN A 678 -2.44 -2.84 -8.42
N LEU A 679 -3.65 -3.39 -8.59
CA LEU A 679 -3.93 -4.80 -8.31
C LEU A 679 -3.00 -5.71 -9.13
N VAL A 680 -2.87 -5.47 -10.44
CA VAL A 680 -2.01 -6.29 -11.32
C VAL A 680 -0.54 -6.19 -10.89
N LEU A 681 -0.04 -4.99 -10.63
CA LEU A 681 1.34 -4.78 -10.17
C LEU A 681 1.62 -5.48 -8.82
N GLU A 682 0.75 -5.28 -7.84
CA GLU A 682 0.92 -5.89 -6.53
C GLU A 682 0.67 -7.41 -6.55
N THR A 683 -0.12 -7.92 -7.49
CA THR A 683 -0.27 -9.38 -7.69
C THR A 683 1.04 -9.97 -8.19
N ALA A 684 1.71 -9.32 -9.14
CA ALA A 684 3.05 -9.74 -9.59
C ALA A 684 4.07 -9.72 -8.43
N VAL A 685 3.98 -8.73 -7.54
CA VAL A 685 4.80 -8.69 -6.31
C VAL A 685 4.50 -9.87 -5.39
N ILE A 686 3.22 -10.17 -5.14
CA ILE A 686 2.82 -11.33 -4.31
C ILE A 686 3.35 -12.63 -4.93
N GLU A 687 3.22 -12.81 -6.24
CA GLU A 687 3.72 -14.00 -6.93
C GLU A 687 5.23 -14.17 -6.69
N LEU A 688 6.03 -13.13 -6.97
CA LEU A 688 7.49 -13.19 -6.80
C LEU A 688 7.91 -13.43 -5.34
N LEU A 689 7.22 -12.84 -4.37
CA LEU A 689 7.49 -13.06 -2.95
C LEU A 689 7.09 -14.46 -2.46
N SER A 690 6.24 -15.15 -3.22
CA SER A 690 5.73 -16.48 -2.87
C SER A 690 6.51 -17.63 -3.52
N LEU A 691 7.39 -17.32 -4.48
CA LEU A 691 8.22 -18.32 -5.14
C LEU A 691 9.23 -18.96 -4.15
N SER A 692 9.51 -20.25 -4.35
CA SER A 692 10.57 -20.96 -3.63
C SER A 692 11.98 -20.63 -4.15
N HIS A 693 12.09 -19.94 -5.29
CA HIS A 693 13.35 -19.53 -5.88
C HIS A 693 14.03 -18.43 -5.06
N PRO A 694 15.36 -18.46 -4.91
CA PRO A 694 16.07 -17.40 -4.20
C PRO A 694 16.01 -16.09 -5.01
N CYS A 695 15.98 -14.94 -4.32
CA CYS A 695 15.78 -13.63 -4.97
C CYS A 695 16.87 -13.31 -6.00
N ASN A 696 18.11 -13.77 -5.80
CA ASN A 696 19.20 -13.59 -6.76
C ASN A 696 18.92 -14.27 -8.11
N GLN A 697 18.33 -15.47 -8.11
CA GLN A 697 17.97 -16.19 -9.32
C GLN A 697 16.78 -15.53 -10.03
N ILE A 698 15.77 -15.07 -9.27
CA ILE A 698 14.63 -14.32 -9.81
C ILE A 698 15.14 -13.05 -10.51
N VAL A 699 15.95 -12.25 -9.81
CA VAL A 699 16.47 -10.98 -10.34
C VAL A 699 17.38 -11.21 -11.54
N SER A 700 18.31 -12.17 -11.48
CA SER A 700 19.17 -12.48 -12.63
C SER A 700 18.34 -12.87 -13.85
N SER A 701 17.31 -13.70 -13.68
CA SER A 701 16.42 -14.10 -14.79
C SER A 701 15.65 -12.93 -15.37
N LEU A 702 15.06 -12.07 -14.53
CA LEU A 702 14.37 -10.84 -14.96
C LEU A 702 15.30 -9.89 -15.74
N VAL A 703 16.53 -9.72 -15.25
CA VAL A 703 17.55 -8.91 -15.93
C VAL A 703 17.94 -9.54 -17.27
N GLN A 704 18.13 -10.86 -17.34
CA GLN A 704 18.47 -11.52 -18.61
C GLN A 704 17.36 -11.37 -19.66
N ILE A 705 16.08 -11.52 -19.26
CA ILE A 705 14.92 -11.37 -20.15
C ILE A 705 14.83 -9.95 -20.72
N THR A 706 15.11 -8.95 -19.90
CA THR A 706 14.88 -7.53 -20.25
C THR A 706 16.05 -6.90 -20.98
N VAL A 707 17.28 -7.35 -20.68
CA VAL A 707 18.50 -6.69 -21.16
C VAL A 707 19.04 -7.35 -22.45
N ARG A 708 18.80 -8.64 -22.67
CA ARG A 708 19.23 -9.36 -23.89
C ARG A 708 18.16 -9.28 -24.98
N THR A 709 18.33 -8.40 -25.95
CA THR A 709 17.52 -8.40 -27.18
C THR A 709 17.95 -9.55 -28.08
N GLN A 710 17.01 -10.40 -28.53
CA GLN A 710 17.30 -11.34 -29.61
C GLN A 710 17.39 -10.55 -30.92
N PRO A 711 18.44 -10.72 -31.74
CA PRO A 711 18.56 -10.04 -33.02
C PRO A 711 17.45 -10.54 -33.96
N SER A 712 16.64 -9.61 -34.45
CA SER A 712 15.67 -9.88 -35.51
C SER A 712 16.39 -10.17 -36.82
N GLY A 713 16.46 -11.46 -37.20
CA GLY A 713 16.84 -11.87 -38.55
C GLY A 713 18.03 -12.83 -38.63
N GLN A 714 17.84 -14.08 -38.19
CA GLN A 714 18.51 -15.21 -38.80
C GLN A 714 17.48 -16.29 -39.10
N ALA A 715 16.89 -16.21 -40.30
CA ALA A 715 16.22 -17.36 -40.87
C ALA A 715 17.27 -18.48 -41.01
N GLN A 716 17.06 -19.59 -40.31
CA GLN A 716 17.83 -20.82 -40.53
C GLN A 716 17.70 -21.21 -42.02
N PRO A 717 18.80 -21.53 -42.73
CA PRO A 717 18.68 -22.12 -44.05
C PRO A 717 18.19 -23.57 -43.89
N GLN A 718 16.90 -23.80 -44.14
CA GLN A 718 16.40 -25.15 -44.34
C GLN A 718 16.85 -25.65 -45.71
N ASN A 719 17.67 -26.71 -45.70
CA ASN A 719 17.98 -27.51 -46.88
C ASN A 719 16.75 -28.31 -47.35
N GLY A 720 16.46 -28.25 -48.66
CA GLY A 720 16.02 -29.42 -49.43
C GLY A 720 14.61 -29.41 -50.04
N LEU A 721 14.59 -29.56 -51.38
CA LEU A 721 13.52 -30.09 -52.27
C LEU A 721 12.36 -29.11 -52.54
N SER A 722 11.91 -28.82 -53.76
CA SER A 722 12.00 -29.49 -55.05
C SER A 722 11.58 -28.51 -56.17
N GLN A 723 12.18 -28.70 -57.35
CA GLN A 723 11.86 -28.14 -58.68
C GLN A 723 10.35 -28.10 -59.02
N PRO A 724 9.86 -27.22 -59.95
CA PRO A 724 10.18 -27.43 -61.37
C PRO A 724 10.18 -26.22 -62.37
N HIS A 725 10.86 -26.49 -63.48
CA HIS A 725 10.76 -25.93 -64.85
C HIS A 725 11.41 -24.58 -65.24
N LEU A 726 12.47 -24.76 -66.06
CA LEU A 726 13.11 -23.91 -67.08
C LEU A 726 12.13 -23.35 -68.17
N PRO A 727 12.53 -22.42 -69.10
CA PRO A 727 13.89 -22.29 -69.64
C PRO A 727 14.45 -20.87 -69.96
N THR A 728 15.77 -20.76 -69.76
CA THR A 728 16.80 -20.15 -70.61
C THR A 728 16.57 -18.78 -71.28
N THR A 729 17.48 -17.84 -71.02
CA THR A 729 18.48 -17.43 -72.03
C THR A 729 19.68 -16.73 -71.38
N SER A 730 20.83 -17.05 -71.94
CA SER A 730 22.22 -16.74 -71.61
C SER A 730 22.69 -15.35 -72.08
N THR A 731 23.96 -15.06 -71.76
CA THR A 731 24.89 -14.04 -72.31
C THR A 731 24.83 -12.66 -71.64
N SER A 732 25.90 -11.92 -71.36
CA SER A 732 27.36 -12.10 -71.53
C SER A 732 28.10 -10.94 -70.82
N ASN A 733 29.35 -11.18 -70.45
CA ASN A 733 30.38 -10.23 -70.01
C ASN A 733 30.49 -8.95 -70.86
N SER A 734 30.83 -7.82 -70.21
CA SER A 734 32.00 -6.96 -70.54
C SER A 734 31.99 -5.68 -69.70
N GLY A 735 33.13 -5.32 -69.10
CA GLY A 735 33.29 -4.10 -68.30
C GLY A 735 33.82 -2.89 -69.06
N HIS A 736 33.61 -1.70 -68.49
CA HIS A 736 34.60 -0.61 -68.27
C HIS A 736 33.90 0.62 -67.61
N PRO A 737 34.66 1.61 -67.08
CA PRO A 737 34.32 2.29 -65.81
C PRO A 737 33.93 3.77 -65.95
N GLN A 738 33.56 4.35 -64.79
CA GLN A 738 33.39 5.78 -64.44
C GLN A 738 32.07 6.46 -64.81
N SER A 739 31.27 6.87 -63.81
CA SER A 739 31.24 8.27 -63.35
C SER A 739 30.38 8.44 -62.07
N ILE A 740 30.74 9.47 -61.32
CA ILE A 740 30.33 9.90 -59.99
C ILE A 740 28.88 10.41 -59.92
N THR A 741 28.10 9.97 -58.94
CA THR A 741 27.15 10.84 -58.21
C THR A 741 27.00 10.41 -56.74
N SER A 742 27.43 11.33 -55.87
CA SER A 742 27.18 11.49 -54.44
C SER A 742 26.08 10.64 -53.77
N SER A 743 26.47 9.85 -52.75
CA SER A 743 25.58 9.39 -51.69
C SER A 743 26.32 9.38 -50.34
N ASN A 744 25.64 9.89 -49.32
CA ASN A 744 26.01 9.94 -47.89
C ASN A 744 26.88 8.78 -47.39
N PRO A 745 27.82 9.02 -46.44
CA PRO A 745 28.63 7.94 -45.90
C PRO A 745 27.76 7.01 -45.04
N LYS A 746 27.49 5.81 -45.54
CA LYS A 746 27.20 4.64 -44.71
C LYS A 746 28.51 4.22 -44.04
N SER A 747 28.58 4.29 -42.71
CA SER A 747 29.66 3.66 -41.95
C SER A 747 29.61 2.13 -42.09
N PRO A 748 30.76 1.44 -41.94
CA PRO A 748 30.87 0.02 -42.24
C PRO A 748 30.19 -0.81 -41.14
N LEU A 749 29.33 -1.74 -41.56
CA LEU A 749 28.88 -2.87 -40.75
C LEU A 749 30.10 -3.68 -40.29
N MET A 750 30.25 -3.89 -38.98
CA MET A 750 31.16 -4.88 -38.41
C MET A 750 30.35 -5.96 -37.68
N PRO A 751 30.68 -7.25 -37.88
CA PRO A 751 29.95 -8.38 -37.32
C PRO A 751 30.23 -8.55 -35.83
N SER A 752 29.19 -8.87 -35.05
CA SER A 752 29.29 -9.24 -33.64
C SER A 752 29.43 -10.77 -33.49
N SER A 753 30.52 -11.19 -32.83
CA SER A 753 30.88 -12.53 -32.31
C SER A 753 31.65 -13.51 -33.22
N PRO A 754 32.68 -14.23 -32.72
CA PRO A 754 33.26 -15.39 -33.40
C PRO A 754 32.38 -16.65 -33.19
N PRO A 755 32.45 -17.66 -34.09
CA PRO A 755 31.67 -18.88 -33.97
C PRO A 755 32.23 -19.77 -32.85
N ALA A 756 31.36 -20.21 -31.92
CA ALA A 756 31.69 -21.24 -30.96
C ALA A 756 31.84 -22.59 -31.69
N THR A 757 33.01 -23.21 -31.56
CA THR A 757 33.28 -24.56 -32.07
C THR A 757 32.91 -25.60 -31.01
N GLY A 758 31.92 -26.41 -31.34
CA GLY A 758 31.67 -27.83 -31.00
C GLY A 758 32.01 -28.40 -29.63
N ALA A 759 30.98 -28.91 -28.95
CA ALA A 759 31.02 -30.22 -28.30
C ALA A 759 29.62 -30.87 -28.40
N ASP A 760 29.50 -31.86 -29.29
CA ASP A 760 28.31 -32.68 -29.49
C ASP A 760 28.11 -33.67 -28.34
N SER A 761 26.85 -33.87 -27.92
CA SER A 761 26.34 -35.21 -27.61
C SER A 761 24.82 -35.27 -27.71
N TYR A 762 24.40 -36.20 -28.55
CA TYR A 762 23.04 -36.56 -28.93
C TYR A 762 22.28 -37.24 -27.80
N THR A 763 20.98 -36.94 -27.66
CA THR A 763 19.93 -37.96 -27.58
C THR A 763 18.57 -37.37 -27.96
N SER A 764 17.81 -38.19 -28.69
CA SER A 764 16.67 -37.89 -29.56
C SER A 764 15.32 -38.32 -28.98
N GLY A 765 14.24 -37.60 -29.37
CA GLY A 765 12.83 -38.07 -29.40
C GLY A 765 12.14 -38.14 -28.03
N ILE A 766 10.90 -37.68 -27.82
CA ILE A 766 9.68 -37.89 -28.61
C ILE A 766 8.74 -36.68 -28.36
N ALA A 767 8.29 -36.02 -29.42
CA ALA A 767 7.16 -35.09 -29.39
C ALA A 767 5.99 -35.72 -30.15
N SER A 768 4.87 -35.95 -29.47
CA SER A 768 3.58 -36.28 -30.08
C SER A 768 2.50 -35.32 -29.59
N LEU A 769 2.11 -34.43 -30.50
CA LEU A 769 0.73 -34.04 -30.82
C LEU A 769 -0.13 -33.36 -29.73
N ALA A 770 -0.20 -32.02 -29.75
CA ALA A 770 -1.42 -31.28 -29.41
C ALA A 770 -1.49 -29.90 -30.12
N SER A 771 -2.39 -29.85 -31.11
CA SER A 771 -3.11 -28.73 -31.73
C SER A 771 -2.51 -27.31 -31.75
N SER A 772 -2.19 -26.90 -32.98
CA SER A 772 -1.84 -25.57 -33.45
C SER A 772 -3.03 -24.58 -33.51
N THR A 773 -2.93 -23.49 -32.76
CA THR A 773 -3.47 -22.15 -33.13
C THR A 773 -2.71 -21.11 -32.31
N ASN A 774 -1.51 -20.69 -32.71
CA ASN A 774 -0.80 -19.52 -32.15
C ASN A 774 0.41 -19.07 -32.99
N ALA A 775 0.30 -19.14 -34.32
CA ALA A 775 1.38 -18.75 -35.23
C ALA A 775 1.30 -17.28 -35.71
N SER A 776 0.83 -16.36 -34.86
CA SER A 776 0.79 -14.91 -35.17
C SER A 776 1.39 -14.01 -34.08
N PHE A 777 2.02 -14.58 -33.04
CA PHE A 777 2.63 -13.81 -31.95
C PHE A 777 4.11 -13.43 -32.17
N SER A 778 4.77 -13.92 -33.22
CA SER A 778 6.23 -13.77 -33.36
C SER A 778 6.69 -12.46 -34.03
N GLN A 779 5.79 -11.55 -34.41
CA GLN A 779 6.16 -10.28 -35.08
C GLN A 779 6.21 -9.04 -34.16
N ASN A 780 5.84 -9.15 -32.87
CA ASN A 780 5.76 -7.99 -31.97
C ASN A 780 6.93 -7.83 -30.97
N MET A 781 7.95 -8.69 -30.99
CA MET A 781 9.09 -8.58 -30.06
C MET A 781 10.06 -7.42 -30.33
N ALA A 782 9.98 -6.74 -31.48
CA ALA A 782 10.86 -5.61 -31.79
C ALA A 782 10.41 -4.29 -31.12
N ALA A 783 9.12 -4.15 -30.77
CA ALA A 783 8.57 -2.96 -30.10
C ALA A 783 8.54 -3.08 -28.56
N SER A 784 9.00 -4.20 -27.98
CA SER A 784 8.79 -4.54 -26.57
C SER A 784 9.96 -4.21 -25.63
N SER A 785 11.16 -3.91 -26.11
CA SER A 785 12.35 -3.78 -25.24
C SER A 785 12.26 -2.61 -24.21
N PRO A 786 11.97 -1.35 -24.59
CA PRO A 786 11.91 -0.25 -23.62
C PRO A 786 10.75 -0.37 -22.61
N LEU A 787 9.59 -0.85 -23.07
CA LEU A 787 8.42 -1.08 -22.22
C LEU A 787 8.66 -2.23 -21.23
N MET A 788 9.35 -3.30 -21.65
CA MET A 788 9.75 -4.38 -20.76
C MET A 788 10.78 -3.93 -19.72
N ILE A 789 11.76 -3.11 -20.12
CA ILE A 789 12.69 -2.46 -19.17
C ILE A 789 11.90 -1.62 -18.17
N GLN A 790 10.90 -0.87 -18.64
CA GLN A 790 10.07 -0.03 -17.78
C GLN A 790 9.28 -0.87 -16.76
N ALA A 791 8.59 -1.92 -17.23
CA ALA A 791 7.82 -2.83 -16.38
C ALA A 791 8.70 -3.55 -15.35
N CYS A 792 9.89 -4.00 -15.76
CA CYS A 792 10.83 -4.68 -14.87
C CYS A 792 11.41 -3.73 -13.81
N GLY A 793 11.80 -2.50 -14.21
CA GLY A 793 12.30 -1.50 -13.27
C GLY A 793 11.25 -1.11 -12.25
N LEU A 794 9.99 -0.91 -12.70
CA LEU A 794 8.85 -0.65 -11.82
C LEU A 794 8.59 -1.82 -10.85
N LEU A 795 8.55 -3.06 -11.36
CA LEU A 795 8.32 -4.26 -10.54
C LEU A 795 9.41 -4.44 -9.48
N LEU A 796 10.68 -4.35 -9.88
CA LEU A 796 11.81 -4.50 -8.96
C LEU A 796 11.79 -3.44 -7.86
N ALA A 797 11.35 -2.21 -8.15
CA ALA A 797 11.25 -1.14 -7.15
C ALA A 797 10.13 -1.38 -6.11
N GLN A 798 9.16 -2.26 -6.38
CA GLN A 798 8.10 -2.62 -5.42
C GLN A 798 8.50 -3.77 -4.47
N LEU A 799 9.67 -4.39 -4.67
CA LEU A 799 10.14 -5.54 -3.90
C LEU A 799 11.00 -5.12 -2.70
N PRO A 800 11.13 -5.99 -1.68
CA PRO A 800 11.99 -5.72 -0.52
C PRO A 800 13.48 -5.58 -0.86
N ILE A 801 14.23 -4.89 0.02
CA ILE A 801 15.67 -4.61 -0.12
C ILE A 801 16.54 -5.79 -0.59
N PRO A 802 16.33 -7.06 -0.17
CA PRO A 802 17.09 -8.19 -0.70
C PRO A 802 17.08 -8.32 -2.23
N PHE A 803 15.97 -7.96 -2.90
CA PHE A 803 15.90 -7.94 -4.37
C PHE A 803 16.73 -6.80 -4.96
N HIS A 804 16.78 -5.64 -4.28
CA HIS A 804 17.60 -4.51 -4.71
C HIS A 804 19.09 -4.83 -4.62
N LEU A 805 19.52 -5.46 -3.52
CA LEU A 805 20.91 -5.92 -3.36
C LEU A 805 21.31 -6.95 -4.42
N ALA A 806 20.40 -7.87 -4.75
CA ALA A 806 20.58 -8.80 -5.86
C ALA A 806 20.71 -8.09 -7.21
N LEU A 807 19.88 -7.07 -7.47
CA LEU A 807 19.95 -6.27 -8.70
C LEU A 807 21.28 -5.52 -8.80
N TYR A 808 21.73 -4.89 -7.71
CA TYR A 808 23.01 -4.19 -7.69
C TYR A 808 24.19 -5.13 -7.95
N SER A 809 24.14 -6.33 -7.37
CA SER A 809 25.18 -7.35 -7.54
C SER A 809 25.20 -7.90 -8.97
N GLU A 810 24.03 -8.20 -9.54
CA GLU A 810 23.89 -8.71 -10.90
C GLU A 810 24.27 -7.64 -11.94
N ALA A 811 23.84 -6.40 -11.74
CA ALA A 811 24.23 -5.28 -12.60
C ALA A 811 25.75 -5.09 -12.58
N ALA A 812 26.36 -5.13 -11.39
CA ALA A 812 27.79 -5.05 -11.25
C ALA A 812 28.52 -6.22 -11.96
N ARG A 813 28.02 -7.45 -11.85
CA ARG A 813 28.58 -8.60 -12.55
C ARG A 813 28.53 -8.41 -14.07
N LEU A 814 27.37 -8.01 -14.61
CA LEU A 814 27.19 -7.80 -16.05
C LEU A 814 28.04 -6.66 -16.61
N PHE A 815 28.28 -5.60 -15.84
CA PHE A 815 29.23 -4.55 -16.25
C PHE A 815 30.69 -5.05 -16.27
N LYS A 816 31.09 -6.01 -15.42
CA LYS A 816 32.43 -6.61 -15.44
C LYS A 816 32.63 -7.62 -16.56
N ASP A 817 31.64 -8.47 -16.81
CA ASP A 817 31.68 -9.55 -17.81
C ASP A 817 31.63 -9.03 -19.26
N CYS A 818 31.57 -7.72 -19.39
CA CYS A 818 31.28 -7.00 -20.61
C CYS A 818 32.59 -6.80 -21.41
N TRP A 819 32.68 -7.42 -22.59
CA TRP A 819 33.91 -7.57 -23.39
C TRP A 819 34.69 -6.27 -23.70
N TRP A 820 34.00 -5.12 -23.76
CA TRP A 820 34.55 -3.77 -23.95
C TRP A 820 35.40 -3.29 -22.76
N MET A 821 35.38 -4.01 -21.65
CA MET A 821 36.13 -3.70 -20.42
C MET A 821 37.38 -4.57 -20.24
N THR A 822 37.54 -5.59 -21.07
CA THR A 822 38.55 -6.65 -20.92
C THR A 822 39.55 -6.75 -22.08
N ASP A 823 39.23 -6.18 -23.25
CA ASP A 823 40.08 -6.30 -24.45
C ASP A 823 40.86 -4.99 -24.71
N SER A 824 42.17 -5.02 -24.41
CA SER A 824 43.09 -3.89 -24.56
C SER A 824 43.59 -3.66 -26.00
N SER A 825 43.09 -4.43 -26.97
CA SER A 825 43.66 -4.51 -28.32
C SER A 825 42.98 -3.63 -29.40
N LYS A 826 41.87 -2.96 -29.10
CA LYS A 826 41.15 -2.09 -30.07
C LYS A 826 41.29 -0.59 -29.78
N LEU A 827 41.22 0.23 -30.84
CA LEU A 827 41.49 1.69 -30.86
C LEU A 827 40.45 2.50 -30.06
N ASN A 828 40.91 3.50 -29.29
CA ASN A 828 40.10 4.39 -28.42
C ASN A 828 38.85 5.01 -29.10
N TRP A 829 38.91 5.34 -30.39
CA TRP A 829 37.81 6.00 -31.10
C TRP A 829 36.62 5.07 -31.40
N GLU A 830 36.83 3.76 -31.54
CA GLU A 830 35.73 2.78 -31.70
C GLU A 830 34.95 2.62 -30.39
N MET A 831 35.63 2.76 -29.25
CA MET A 831 35.01 2.76 -27.92
C MET A 831 34.20 4.04 -27.67
N ASP A 832 34.69 5.20 -28.07
CA ASP A 832 33.97 6.49 -27.96
C ASP A 832 32.74 6.56 -28.88
N ALA A 833 32.83 6.00 -30.11
CA ALA A 833 31.70 5.91 -31.02
C ALA A 833 30.59 4.95 -30.52
N ALA A 834 30.97 3.83 -29.91
CA ALA A 834 30.04 2.91 -29.25
C ALA A 834 29.35 3.56 -28.02
N TYR A 835 30.07 4.42 -27.30
CA TYR A 835 29.57 5.24 -26.18
C TYR A 835 28.58 6.33 -26.60
N GLY A 836 28.75 6.86 -27.81
CA GLY A 836 28.04 8.03 -28.34
C GLY A 836 26.59 7.77 -28.80
N TYR A 837 26.26 6.57 -29.28
CA TYR A 837 24.94 6.30 -29.90
C TYR A 837 24.07 5.29 -29.13
N SER A 838 24.65 4.22 -28.58
CA SER A 838 23.87 3.10 -27.99
C SER A 838 23.44 3.29 -26.53
N ILE A 839 24.07 4.23 -25.80
CA ILE A 839 23.87 4.47 -24.35
C ILE A 839 23.01 5.73 -24.09
N TRP A 840 22.58 6.44 -25.14
CA TRP A 840 21.91 7.75 -25.00
C TRP A 840 20.39 7.66 -24.95
N ASP A 841 19.78 6.78 -25.75
CA ASP A 841 18.35 6.52 -25.71
C ASP A 841 18.09 5.04 -26.09
N PRO A 842 17.60 4.20 -25.17
CA PRO A 842 17.28 2.80 -25.46
C PRO A 842 16.18 2.66 -26.52
N THR A 843 15.29 3.65 -26.66
CA THR A 843 14.24 3.67 -27.70
C THR A 843 14.86 3.83 -29.08
N TRP A 844 15.74 4.81 -29.26
CA TRP A 844 16.46 5.01 -30.52
C TRP A 844 17.47 3.89 -30.79
N ALA A 845 18.08 3.33 -29.75
CA ALA A 845 19.00 2.20 -29.89
C ALA A 845 18.27 0.95 -30.39
N VAL A 846 17.03 0.72 -29.94
CA VAL A 846 16.17 -0.36 -30.45
C VAL A 846 15.70 -0.08 -31.87
N GLU A 847 15.24 1.15 -32.17
CA GLU A 847 14.81 1.55 -33.52
C GLU A 847 15.92 1.41 -34.57
N ASN A 848 17.18 1.64 -34.17
CA ASN A 848 18.34 1.58 -35.04
C ASN A 848 19.12 0.26 -34.95
N ASP A 849 18.62 -0.76 -34.23
CA ASP A 849 19.29 -2.06 -34.01
C ASP A 849 20.74 -1.94 -33.44
N THR A 850 20.94 -0.95 -32.57
CA THR A 850 22.22 -0.66 -31.88
C THR A 850 22.13 -0.89 -30.36
N SER A 851 21.06 -1.53 -29.88
CA SER A 851 20.83 -1.81 -28.47
C SER A 851 21.93 -2.73 -27.89
N THR A 852 22.47 -2.37 -26.73
CA THR A 852 23.49 -3.15 -26.03
C THR A 852 23.00 -3.57 -24.65
N ILE A 853 23.54 -4.69 -24.14
CA ILE A 853 23.29 -5.15 -22.76
C ILE A 853 23.58 -4.05 -21.74
N VAL A 854 24.63 -3.27 -21.95
CA VAL A 854 25.04 -2.18 -21.05
C VAL A 854 24.03 -1.03 -21.08
N GLY A 855 23.62 -0.61 -22.28
CA GLY A 855 22.63 0.46 -22.45
C GLY A 855 21.29 0.09 -21.85
N ASN A 856 20.81 -1.13 -22.10
CA ASN A 856 19.55 -1.63 -21.55
C ASN A 856 19.61 -1.80 -20.02
N LEU A 857 20.75 -2.28 -19.48
CA LEU A 857 20.95 -2.40 -18.03
C LEU A 857 21.02 -1.02 -17.35
N LEU A 858 21.68 -0.05 -17.98
CA LEU A 858 21.69 1.33 -17.48
C LEU A 858 20.28 1.93 -17.47
N ALA A 859 19.51 1.73 -18.55
CA ALA A 859 18.11 2.15 -18.62
C ALA A 859 17.25 1.47 -17.54
N LEU A 860 17.46 0.17 -17.29
CA LEU A 860 16.79 -0.55 -16.21
C LEU A 860 17.10 0.06 -14.84
N LEU A 861 18.38 0.36 -14.56
CA LEU A 861 18.79 1.02 -13.33
C LEU A 861 18.17 2.41 -13.17
N HIS A 862 18.04 3.18 -14.26
CA HIS A 862 17.38 4.49 -14.24
C HIS A 862 15.88 4.40 -13.98
N VAL A 863 15.17 3.49 -14.65
CA VAL A 863 13.74 3.27 -14.36
C VAL A 863 13.56 2.81 -12.92
N PHE A 864 14.32 1.80 -12.49
CA PHE A 864 14.28 1.28 -11.13
C PHE A 864 14.49 2.40 -10.10
N SER A 865 15.56 3.16 -10.23
CA SER A 865 15.88 4.26 -9.31
C SER A 865 14.89 5.43 -9.37
N SER A 866 14.25 5.68 -10.51
CA SER A 866 13.18 6.68 -10.62
C SER A 866 11.95 6.34 -9.76
N HIS A 867 11.72 5.05 -9.52
CA HIS A 867 10.62 4.54 -8.69
C HIS A 867 11.02 4.22 -7.25
N LEU A 868 12.31 4.34 -6.89
CA LEU A 868 12.75 4.13 -5.52
C LEU A 868 12.37 5.30 -4.59
N PRO A 869 12.03 5.02 -3.31
CA PRO A 869 11.97 6.03 -2.25
C PRO A 869 13.35 6.65 -1.98
N PHE A 870 13.38 7.83 -1.36
CA PHE A 870 14.61 8.59 -1.14
C PHE A 870 15.66 7.82 -0.32
N ASP A 871 15.26 7.16 0.76
CA ASP A 871 16.16 6.44 1.66
C ASP A 871 16.89 5.26 0.99
N TRP A 872 16.34 4.71 -0.09
CA TRP A 872 16.95 3.58 -0.82
C TRP A 872 17.87 4.01 -1.96
N LEU A 873 17.89 5.30 -2.34
CA LEU A 873 18.71 5.80 -3.45
C LEU A 873 20.21 5.63 -3.23
N GLU A 874 20.67 5.66 -1.97
CA GLU A 874 22.07 5.45 -1.62
C GLU A 874 22.60 4.08 -2.10
N GLY A 875 21.71 3.08 -2.24
CA GLY A 875 22.07 1.74 -2.72
C GLY A 875 22.74 1.73 -4.09
N MET A 876 22.50 2.74 -4.93
CA MET A 876 23.13 2.88 -6.24
C MET A 876 24.65 3.03 -6.18
N HIS A 877 25.19 3.54 -5.06
CA HIS A 877 26.63 3.58 -4.82
C HIS A 877 27.27 2.18 -4.79
N THR A 878 26.51 1.16 -4.37
CA THR A 878 27.00 -0.22 -4.28
C THR A 878 27.37 -0.78 -5.64
N VAL A 879 26.63 -0.42 -6.70
CA VAL A 879 26.94 -0.84 -8.08
C VAL A 879 28.34 -0.36 -8.48
N ILE A 880 28.62 0.92 -8.24
CA ILE A 880 29.91 1.56 -8.57
C ILE A 880 31.03 1.03 -7.69
N ASN A 881 30.81 0.92 -6.38
CA ASN A 881 31.81 0.38 -5.46
C ASN A 881 32.19 -1.06 -5.82
N SER A 882 31.24 -1.87 -6.29
CA SER A 882 31.49 -3.23 -6.73
C SER A 882 32.32 -3.31 -8.02
N GLN A 883 32.37 -2.23 -8.81
CA GLN A 883 33.25 -2.14 -9.99
C GLN A 883 34.70 -1.77 -9.65
N ARG A 884 34.99 -1.30 -8.44
CA ARG A 884 36.34 -0.83 -8.09
C ARG A 884 37.38 -1.97 -8.04
N PRO A 885 38.66 -1.69 -8.35
CA PRO A 885 39.19 -0.41 -8.81
C PRO A 885 38.75 -0.06 -10.24
N ILE A 886 38.45 1.21 -10.48
CA ILE A 886 38.12 1.73 -11.82
C ILE A 886 39.43 2.03 -12.56
N VAL A 887 39.61 1.47 -13.75
CA VAL A 887 40.88 1.48 -14.49
C VAL A 887 40.82 2.18 -15.85
N SER A 888 39.62 2.56 -16.34
CA SER A 888 39.48 3.22 -17.65
C SER A 888 38.50 4.40 -17.65
N VAL A 889 38.66 5.29 -18.64
CA VAL A 889 37.77 6.45 -18.85
C VAL A 889 36.34 6.02 -19.19
N ALA A 890 36.18 4.93 -19.94
CA ALA A 890 34.86 4.36 -20.24
C ALA A 890 34.13 3.91 -18.96
N GLN A 891 34.83 3.24 -18.03
CA GLN A 891 34.26 2.86 -16.73
C GLN A 891 33.84 4.06 -15.90
N LEU A 892 34.65 5.12 -15.94
CA LEU A 892 34.38 6.36 -15.24
C LEU A 892 33.13 7.06 -15.77
N ARG A 893 33.00 7.17 -17.11
CA ARG A 893 31.78 7.70 -17.75
C ARG A 893 30.54 6.86 -17.41
N LEU A 894 30.67 5.53 -17.29
CA LEU A 894 29.54 4.66 -16.93
C LEU A 894 29.08 4.97 -15.51
N ALA A 895 30.01 5.03 -14.55
CA ALA A 895 29.72 5.39 -13.17
C ALA A 895 29.04 6.76 -13.06
N PHE A 896 29.49 7.74 -13.84
CA PHE A 896 28.90 9.08 -13.87
C PHE A 896 27.48 9.04 -14.44
N ARG A 897 27.22 8.24 -15.49
CA ARG A 897 25.88 8.04 -16.05
C ARG A 897 24.91 7.31 -15.13
N ILE A 898 25.40 6.40 -14.29
CA ILE A 898 24.57 5.75 -13.27
C ILE A 898 24.09 6.79 -12.24
N ILE A 899 24.95 7.72 -11.82
CA ILE A 899 24.63 8.72 -10.77
C ILE A 899 23.95 9.97 -11.32
N GLY A 900 24.28 10.40 -12.53
CA GLY A 900 23.88 11.70 -13.08
C GLY A 900 22.40 12.02 -12.93
N PRO A 901 21.47 11.16 -13.40
CA PRO A 901 20.03 11.38 -13.26
C PRO A 901 19.53 11.41 -11.81
N LEU A 902 20.29 10.91 -10.85
CA LEU A 902 19.93 10.88 -9.43
C LEU A 902 20.35 12.16 -8.68
N LEU A 903 21.35 12.89 -9.18
CA LEU A 903 21.88 14.08 -8.52
C LEU A 903 20.79 15.09 -8.09
N PRO A 904 19.75 15.41 -8.89
CA PRO A 904 18.68 16.32 -8.46
C PRO A 904 17.89 15.82 -7.25
N ARG A 905 17.82 14.50 -7.03
CA ARG A 905 17.18 13.90 -5.84
C ARG A 905 18.14 13.81 -4.67
N LEU A 906 19.42 13.51 -4.91
CA LEU A 906 20.46 13.37 -3.88
C LEU A 906 20.86 14.72 -3.25
N VAL A 907 20.83 15.80 -4.03
CA VAL A 907 21.25 17.16 -3.60
C VAL A 907 20.44 17.69 -2.41
N ILE A 908 19.21 17.20 -2.24
CA ILE A 908 18.31 17.56 -1.13
C ILE A 908 18.93 17.13 0.22
N SER A 909 19.74 16.06 0.22
CA SER A 909 20.46 15.57 1.40
C SER A 909 21.94 15.89 1.32
N LYS A 910 22.39 16.82 2.17
CA LYS A 910 23.78 17.25 2.23
C LYS A 910 24.77 16.10 2.49
N PRO A 911 24.54 15.20 3.47
CA PRO A 911 25.44 14.07 3.71
C PRO A 911 25.53 13.13 2.51
N LEU A 912 24.39 12.86 1.86
CA LEU A 912 24.33 11.95 0.72
C LEU A 912 25.00 12.55 -0.52
N LEU A 913 24.77 13.84 -0.81
CA LEU A 913 25.48 14.56 -1.88
C LEU A 913 26.99 14.56 -1.64
N THR A 914 27.42 14.83 -0.41
CA THR A 914 28.85 14.84 -0.04
C THR A 914 29.47 13.46 -0.26
N LYS A 915 28.78 12.39 0.16
CA LYS A 915 29.20 11.01 -0.07
C LYS A 915 29.26 10.66 -1.56
N THR A 916 28.31 11.15 -2.35
CA THR A 916 28.26 10.97 -3.80
C THR A 916 29.43 11.66 -4.49
N LEU A 917 29.68 12.94 -4.19
CA LEU A 917 30.82 13.69 -4.74
C LEU A 917 32.15 13.05 -4.33
N ALA A 918 32.28 12.63 -3.07
CA ALA A 918 33.46 11.91 -2.59
C ALA A 918 33.71 10.62 -3.38
N LEU A 919 32.66 9.85 -3.67
CA LEU A 919 32.75 8.65 -4.50
C LEU A 919 33.22 9.00 -5.93
N LEU A 920 32.59 9.98 -6.59
CA LEU A 920 32.92 10.38 -7.96
C LEU A 920 34.37 10.87 -8.10
N PHE A 921 34.85 11.69 -7.15
CA PHE A 921 36.24 12.12 -7.13
C PHE A 921 37.21 10.99 -6.79
N THR A 922 36.81 10.03 -5.94
CA THR A 922 37.64 8.88 -5.61
C THR A 922 37.84 7.98 -6.82
N ILE A 923 36.79 7.68 -7.58
CA ILE A 923 36.92 6.86 -8.80
C ILE A 923 37.64 7.61 -9.93
N LEU A 924 37.55 8.94 -9.98
CA LEU A 924 38.40 9.76 -10.88
C LEU A 924 39.88 9.59 -10.52
N ALA A 925 40.21 9.58 -9.22
CA ALA A 925 41.56 9.35 -8.74
C ALA A 925 42.05 7.90 -8.89
N ASP A 926 41.14 6.91 -8.95
CA ASP A 926 41.51 5.52 -9.27
C ASP A 926 42.13 5.44 -10.68
N VAL A 927 41.63 6.22 -11.65
CA VAL A 927 42.13 6.26 -13.05
C VAL A 927 43.30 7.25 -13.21
N PHE A 928 43.16 8.46 -12.66
CA PHE A 928 44.09 9.57 -12.91
C PHE A 928 44.85 10.06 -11.65
N GLY A 929 45.10 9.17 -10.70
CA GLY A 929 45.82 9.49 -9.47
C GLY A 929 47.31 9.80 -9.68
N GLN A 930 47.99 10.24 -8.61
CA GLN A 930 49.44 10.54 -8.62
C GLN A 930 50.35 9.35 -8.99
N LYS A 931 49.85 8.11 -8.92
CA LYS A 931 50.52 6.90 -9.38
C LYS A 931 49.68 6.26 -10.49
N PRO A 932 49.93 6.57 -11.78
CA PRO A 932 49.13 6.02 -12.87
C PRO A 932 49.32 4.49 -12.92
N GLN A 933 48.23 3.72 -12.96
CA GLN A 933 48.29 2.26 -13.10
C GLN A 933 48.70 1.82 -14.51
N GLN A 934 48.68 2.73 -15.50
CA GLN A 934 49.18 2.52 -16.86
C GLN A 934 49.90 3.78 -17.37
N GLY A 935 51.08 3.62 -17.96
CA GLY A 935 51.95 4.71 -18.43
C GLY A 935 51.48 5.43 -19.71
N SER A 936 50.18 5.68 -19.86
CA SER A 936 49.61 6.42 -21.00
C SER A 936 49.62 7.93 -20.73
N SER A 937 50.07 8.73 -21.71
CA SER A 937 49.93 10.18 -21.69
C SER A 937 48.46 10.58 -21.58
N ILE A 938 48.10 11.39 -20.59
CA ILE A 938 46.72 11.84 -20.35
C ILE A 938 46.35 12.89 -21.42
N ASN A 939 45.43 12.55 -22.30
CA ASN A 939 44.86 13.51 -23.26
C ASN A 939 43.70 14.27 -22.60
N ILE A 940 43.87 15.57 -22.35
CA ILE A 940 42.90 16.42 -21.62
C ILE A 940 41.60 16.56 -22.39
N ASP A 941 41.65 16.52 -23.72
CA ASP A 941 40.47 16.67 -24.59
C ASP A 941 39.48 15.50 -24.47
N GLU A 942 39.94 14.33 -24.01
CA GLU A 942 39.11 13.12 -23.86
C GLU A 942 38.26 13.13 -22.58
N ILE A 943 38.47 14.06 -21.64
CA ILE A 943 37.79 14.07 -20.33
C ILE A 943 37.02 15.36 -20.03
N SER A 944 36.83 16.23 -21.03
CA SER A 944 36.14 17.51 -20.83
C SER A 944 34.71 17.32 -20.32
N ASP A 945 34.00 16.31 -20.83
CA ASP A 945 32.65 15.92 -20.41
C ASP A 945 32.58 15.54 -18.92
N LEU A 946 33.58 14.83 -18.42
CA LEU A 946 33.69 14.41 -17.02
C LEU A 946 34.00 15.60 -16.09
N VAL A 947 34.85 16.52 -16.54
CA VAL A 947 35.17 17.76 -15.81
C VAL A 947 33.91 18.63 -15.71
N ASP A 948 33.21 18.84 -16.83
CA ASP A 948 31.97 19.62 -16.89
C ASP A 948 30.88 19.00 -16.02
N PHE A 949 30.75 17.66 -16.03
CA PHE A 949 29.80 16.95 -15.16
C PHE A 949 30.10 17.17 -13.68
N LEU A 950 31.37 17.06 -13.25
CA LEU A 950 31.75 17.28 -11.84
C LEU A 950 31.54 18.73 -11.42
N HIS A 951 31.84 19.68 -12.31
CA HIS A 951 31.52 21.09 -12.07
C HIS A 951 30.02 21.26 -11.86
N HIS A 952 29.19 20.73 -12.76
CA HIS A 952 27.74 20.77 -12.64
C HIS A 952 27.24 20.13 -11.34
N ALA A 953 27.74 18.93 -11.00
CA ALA A 953 27.36 18.21 -9.80
C ALA A 953 27.71 18.98 -8.51
N VAL A 954 28.86 19.66 -8.48
CA VAL A 954 29.26 20.53 -7.37
C VAL A 954 28.40 21.79 -7.30
N MET A 955 28.02 22.36 -8.46
CA MET A 955 27.17 23.55 -8.52
C MET A 955 25.73 23.28 -8.08
N LEU A 956 25.23 22.04 -8.19
CA LEU A 956 23.90 21.68 -7.68
C LEU A 956 23.75 21.93 -6.17
N ASP A 957 24.83 21.88 -5.39
CA ASP A 957 24.83 22.20 -3.95
C ASP A 957 24.32 23.62 -3.66
N GLY A 958 24.57 24.56 -4.57
CA GLY A 958 24.08 25.93 -4.49
C GLY A 958 22.68 26.04 -5.12
N GLN A 959 21.62 25.80 -4.34
CA GLN A 959 20.24 25.92 -4.84
C GLN A 959 20.00 27.22 -5.64
N ALA A 960 19.28 27.13 -6.77
CA ALA A 960 18.87 28.25 -7.63
C ALA A 960 20.01 29.17 -8.12
N GLY A 961 21.13 28.60 -8.57
CA GLY A 961 22.28 29.36 -9.10
C GLY A 961 23.23 29.88 -8.01
N GLY A 962 23.15 29.31 -6.80
CA GLY A 962 24.04 29.61 -5.68
C GLY A 962 25.45 29.05 -5.85
N LYS A 963 26.39 29.56 -5.06
CA LYS A 963 27.81 29.15 -5.07
C LYS A 963 28.03 27.92 -4.17
N PRO A 964 29.00 27.03 -4.48
CA PRO A 964 29.28 25.86 -3.65
C PRO A 964 29.67 26.24 -2.22
N ARG A 965 29.24 25.46 -1.23
CA ARG A 965 29.56 25.73 0.17
C ARG A 965 31.04 25.46 0.49
N PRO A 966 31.63 26.13 1.51
CA PRO A 966 33.03 25.93 1.89
C PRO A 966 33.40 24.47 2.21
N GLU A 967 32.49 23.69 2.79
CA GLU A 967 32.68 22.27 3.10
C GLU A 967 32.88 21.43 1.84
N ILE A 968 32.07 21.68 0.80
CA ILE A 968 32.19 21.02 -0.51
C ILE A 968 33.48 21.44 -1.20
N LEU A 969 33.84 22.74 -1.18
CA LEU A 969 35.13 23.21 -1.70
C LEU A 969 36.31 22.54 -0.98
N THR A 970 36.19 22.29 0.33
CA THR A 970 37.22 21.58 1.12
C THR A 970 37.33 20.12 0.69
N LEU A 971 36.20 19.43 0.46
CA LEU A 971 36.18 18.08 -0.09
C LEU A 971 36.86 18.05 -1.46
N CYS A 972 36.45 18.95 -2.37
CA CYS A 972 37.01 19.06 -3.72
C CYS A 972 38.52 19.32 -3.68
N SER A 973 39.00 20.25 -2.85
CA SER A 973 40.44 20.54 -2.72
C SER A 973 41.22 19.29 -2.31
N LYS A 974 40.76 18.58 -1.28
CA LYS A 974 41.41 17.32 -0.82
C LYS A 974 41.38 16.21 -1.87
N ALA A 975 40.33 16.16 -2.67
CA ALA A 975 40.19 15.19 -3.75
C ALA A 975 41.13 15.52 -4.92
N VAL A 976 41.19 16.79 -5.34
CA VAL A 976 42.04 17.27 -6.43
C VAL A 976 43.52 17.06 -6.12
N ASP A 977 43.93 17.21 -4.85
CA ASP A 977 45.30 16.93 -4.43
C ASP A 977 45.74 15.48 -4.74
N ARG A 978 44.80 14.53 -4.83
CA ARG A 978 45.09 13.12 -5.14
C ARG A 978 45.24 12.84 -6.64
N LEU A 979 44.85 13.78 -7.50
CA LEU A 979 44.95 13.66 -8.95
C LEU A 979 46.35 13.98 -9.46
N HIS A 980 46.67 13.49 -10.66
CA HIS A 980 47.89 13.82 -11.38
C HIS A 980 48.06 15.35 -11.53
N PRO A 981 49.28 15.91 -11.39
CA PRO A 981 49.52 17.36 -11.44
C PRO A 981 48.95 18.05 -12.69
N ASP A 982 48.94 17.37 -13.83
CA ASP A 982 48.44 17.94 -15.10
C ASP A 982 46.91 18.15 -15.12
N LEU A 983 46.16 17.44 -14.28
CA LEU A 983 44.70 17.56 -14.19
C LEU A 983 44.24 18.52 -13.10
N GLN A 984 45.08 18.80 -12.11
CA GLN A 984 44.75 19.72 -11.02
C GLN A 984 44.33 21.11 -11.52
N PRO A 985 44.93 21.71 -12.58
CA PRO A 985 44.51 22.98 -13.15
C PRO A 985 43.03 23.02 -13.55
N LEU A 986 42.49 21.91 -14.05
CA LEU A 986 41.10 21.82 -14.52
C LEU A 986 40.09 22.04 -13.38
N PHE A 987 40.47 21.69 -12.15
CA PHE A 987 39.61 21.81 -10.96
C PHE A 987 40.03 22.92 -9.99
N ARG A 988 41.04 23.75 -10.32
CA ARG A 988 41.53 24.83 -9.43
C ARG A 988 40.43 25.79 -8.97
N HIS A 989 39.45 26.00 -9.83
CA HIS A 989 38.30 26.85 -9.55
C HIS A 989 37.35 26.28 -8.47
N LEU A 990 37.45 24.98 -8.12
CA LEU A 990 36.70 24.31 -7.04
C LEU A 990 37.52 24.15 -5.74
N SER A 991 38.62 24.90 -5.58
CA SER A 991 39.47 24.85 -4.38
C SER A 991 39.02 25.83 -3.28
N THR A 992 39.60 25.68 -2.09
CA THR A 992 39.43 26.63 -0.97
C THR A 992 40.35 27.85 -1.04
N ASP A 993 41.27 27.90 -2.00
CA ASP A 993 42.25 28.98 -2.17
C ASP A 993 41.58 30.18 -2.86
N ALA A 994 41.35 31.27 -2.12
CA ALA A 994 40.71 32.48 -2.64
C ALA A 994 41.48 33.14 -3.80
N SER A 995 42.78 32.85 -3.97
CA SER A 995 43.57 33.37 -5.10
C SER A 995 43.38 32.59 -6.40
N LYS A 996 42.89 31.34 -6.32
CA LYS A 996 42.76 30.42 -7.46
C LYS A 996 41.31 30.00 -7.74
N SER A 997 40.41 30.23 -6.78
CA SER A 997 39.01 29.83 -6.85
C SER A 997 38.09 31.05 -6.72
N VAL A 998 37.34 31.30 -7.80
CA VAL A 998 36.32 32.36 -7.84
C VAL A 998 35.24 32.12 -6.79
N TYR A 999 34.94 30.87 -6.47
CA TYR A 999 33.98 30.54 -5.42
C TYR A 999 34.54 30.79 -4.02
N ALA A 1000 35.78 30.41 -3.74
CA ALA A 1000 36.43 30.66 -2.44
C ALA A 1000 36.60 32.15 -2.15
N ALA A 1001 36.95 32.96 -3.17
CA ALA A 1001 37.08 34.41 -3.05
C ALA A 1001 35.78 35.09 -2.59
N THR A 1002 34.63 34.46 -2.82
CA THR A 1002 33.32 35.02 -2.46
C THR A 1002 32.84 34.61 -1.07
N HIS A 1003 33.57 33.73 -0.37
CA HIS A 1003 33.26 33.30 0.98
C HIS A 1003 34.09 34.11 2.00
N PRO A 1004 33.46 34.92 2.88
CA PRO A 1004 34.18 35.83 3.78
C PRO A 1004 35.22 35.14 4.67
N LYS A 1005 34.92 33.93 5.16
CA LYS A 1005 35.82 33.14 6.02
C LYS A 1005 37.01 32.53 5.28
N LEU A 1006 36.91 32.31 3.97
CA LEU A 1006 37.99 31.76 3.13
C LEU A 1006 38.83 32.90 2.53
N ALA A 1007 38.21 34.03 2.21
CA ALA A 1007 38.89 35.24 1.72
C ALA A 1007 39.77 35.93 2.78
N GLN A 1008 39.51 35.71 4.08
CA GLN A 1008 40.23 36.31 5.21
C GLN A 1008 41.47 35.55 5.69
N LYS A 1009 41.96 34.52 4.99
CA LYS A 1009 43.29 33.93 5.26
C LYS A 1009 44.33 34.56 4.31
N PRO A 1010 45.13 35.56 4.73
CA PRO A 1010 46.34 35.93 4.01
C PRO A 1010 47.48 34.95 4.35
N PRO A 1011 48.54 34.88 3.54
CA PRO A 1011 49.73 34.11 3.88
C PRO A 1011 50.42 34.75 5.10
N SER A 1012 50.66 33.97 6.15
CA SER A 1012 51.56 34.37 7.23
C SER A 1012 53.00 34.32 6.71
N SER A 1013 53.44 35.37 6.03
CA SER A 1013 54.86 35.69 5.88
C SER A 1013 55.33 36.38 7.16
N LEU A 1014 55.90 35.61 8.10
CA LEU A 1014 56.71 36.14 9.19
C LEU A 1014 58.14 35.64 8.97
N MET A 1015 58.95 36.50 8.35
CA MET A 1015 60.40 36.43 8.35
C MET A 1015 60.91 37.77 8.89
N GLY A 1016 61.73 37.72 9.95
CA GLY A 1016 62.42 38.84 10.61
C GLY A 1016 61.60 39.47 11.76
N ILE A 1017 62.09 39.65 12.99
CA ILE A 1017 63.45 39.93 13.48
C ILE A 1017 63.53 39.47 14.97
N VAL A 1018 64.63 38.78 15.29
CA VAL A 1018 65.24 38.41 16.62
C VAL A 1018 64.33 37.80 17.69
#